data_AF-A0A9P9HXN8-F1
#
_entry.id   AF-A0A9P9HXN8-F1
#
_cell.length_a   1.000
_cell.length_b   1.000
_cell.length_c   1.000
_cell.angle_alpha   90.00
_cell.angle_beta   90.00
_cell.angle_gamma   90.00
#
_symmetry.space_group_name_H-M   'P 1'
#
loop_
_entity.id
_entity.type
_entity.pdbx_description
1 polymer ?
#
loop_
_entity_poly.entity_id
_entity_poly.type
_entity_poly.pdbx_seq_one_letter_code
_entity_poly.pdbx_strand_id
1 'polypeptide(L)'
;MIPPSLSHLLAVGAGIGTLFANHVSALDTTTVKTDNGVVKGFTDESFPNVAQFLGIPYAEPPVGKRRWSPAVAKGRFGTLDASQQGPACPQAEPSNSGPWRPEFLIKPNSTSEDCLYLNVWTPFKARGGNKEKLPVLVWVHGGGFTGGGGNIDYQVPPHWITRSQKHIVVSLNYRLGVFGFPNAAGLGSKDQNLGLLDQRLAIQWVRDNISRFGGDPKRITLWGQSAGGASVGYYQYAYPEDPIAHAYIQDSGGVFIPINNADSSHSNFTSIAKAFKCDKGNQVDCLRKVPFKDIQKKVENTAGVSFVPVVDERTRFSDYSKRLLSSKIPKLPSIIGTNRDEWNFGSEPAEPPVKPPPEQVHTDSTFGCPAHFETALRSSTNVKTWRYMYSSNFTNIMPGDEGAFHSAELPLIFGTHDIARSKSGPFEYKVSHAMQDYWLAFIQDPYAGLTKKGWQPTAPGGADTLQTGVEFGFDNRIVARNYAFKSFQSGNLVVLGDAEIRDLLISLSKDEVLSFKRALEQVLIDFTVGGEGKYQPTPDFVNRPNGQKTLFRTFTSADHVGTKIVVTPAPIKDADGNTLNRPLGGLLSLCDSAGVPTGILNAAEPTGYRTTLSALIPWTWRKNTENVVIFGAGKQGLWHTRLALALRGSEIKKITIVNRSVGRAKDMVKTVTEENQKYWKSSASLDVLDPAQSDYDQALASLLSSADAVFCTVGSTSPLFSLKTILGDGTRSRLPFVGAIGSWQADMIELDPEMLRHAASCDDSYSPHGAEGSILVDDLEEAMVKSGEVIQSGLKGERLLQVGQILDWLDDKSERKPEGGVEKLKTWISEGFVVYKGIGVSVTDLAAGNAILDLARKRKVGTVISNF
;
A
#
# COMPACT_ATOMS: atom_id res chain seq x y z
N MET A 1 -46.23 11.29 -84.02
CA MET A 1 -46.38 12.61 -84.68
C MET A 1 -45.39 13.59 -84.06
N ILE A 2 -44.91 14.56 -84.83
CA ILE A 2 -43.84 15.56 -84.56
C ILE A 2 -44.32 16.91 -85.16
N PRO A 3 -43.87 18.13 -84.75
CA PRO A 3 -43.43 18.68 -83.44
C PRO A 3 -44.60 19.53 -82.87
N PRO A 4 -44.65 20.90 -82.76
CA PRO A 4 -43.67 22.01 -82.48
C PRO A 4 -43.29 22.12 -80.96
N SER A 5 -42.51 23.04 -80.38
CA SER A 5 -41.79 24.32 -80.74
C SER A 5 -42.57 25.66 -80.58
N LEU A 6 -42.02 26.81 -80.12
CA LEU A 6 -40.67 27.19 -79.63
C LEU A 6 -40.70 28.60 -78.92
N SER A 7 -39.69 28.92 -78.07
CA SER A 7 -39.07 30.28 -77.84
C SER A 7 -39.90 31.47 -77.29
N HIS A 8 -39.41 32.43 -76.49
CA HIS A 8 -38.09 32.86 -75.93
C HIS A 8 -38.35 33.72 -74.62
N LEU A 9 -37.42 34.21 -73.78
CA LEU A 9 -36.00 34.61 -73.92
C LEU A 9 -35.22 34.69 -72.56
N LEU A 10 -33.96 34.22 -72.56
CA LEU A 10 -32.73 34.64 -71.80
C LEU A 10 -32.63 34.97 -70.27
N ALA A 11 -31.57 34.39 -69.66
CA ALA A 11 -30.52 34.98 -68.79
C ALA A 11 -30.20 34.17 -67.50
N VAL A 12 -29.59 32.97 -67.60
CA VAL A 12 -28.13 32.69 -67.41
C VAL A 12 -27.57 33.02 -66.01
N GLY A 13 -27.30 31.95 -65.23
CA GLY A 13 -26.47 31.94 -64.02
C GLY A 13 -26.24 30.49 -63.57
N ALA A 14 -24.98 30.03 -63.56
CA ALA A 14 -24.59 28.63 -63.33
C ALA A 14 -25.04 28.04 -61.97
N GLY A 15 -25.23 26.73 -61.79
CA GLY A 15 -25.10 25.61 -62.74
C GLY A 15 -25.03 24.24 -62.03
N ILE A 16 -25.63 23.23 -62.65
CA ILE A 16 -25.47 21.78 -62.37
C ILE A 16 -25.75 21.34 -60.92
N GLY A 17 -27.03 21.19 -60.57
CA GLY A 17 -27.48 20.34 -59.47
C GLY A 17 -28.08 19.02 -59.98
N THR A 18 -27.25 18.00 -60.25
CA THR A 18 -27.76 16.62 -60.45
C THR A 18 -26.69 15.55 -60.18
N LEU A 19 -27.12 14.50 -59.46
CA LEU A 19 -26.56 13.13 -59.48
C LEU A 19 -25.07 12.95 -59.10
N PHE A 20 -24.82 12.98 -57.79
CA PHE A 20 -24.10 11.86 -57.16
C PHE A 20 -24.85 11.42 -55.90
N ALA A 21 -25.71 10.41 -56.06
CA ALA A 21 -26.10 9.58 -54.94
C ALA A 21 -24.87 8.76 -54.54
N ASN A 22 -24.01 9.36 -53.70
CA ASN A 22 -22.90 8.64 -53.10
C ASN A 22 -23.49 7.50 -52.27
N HIS A 23 -23.37 6.27 -52.79
CA HIS A 23 -23.26 5.10 -51.94
C HIS A 23 -22.05 5.33 -51.03
N VAL A 24 -22.29 5.97 -49.89
CA VAL A 24 -21.45 5.81 -48.71
C VAL A 24 -21.65 4.36 -48.30
N SER A 25 -20.90 3.46 -48.93
CA SER A 25 -20.68 2.12 -48.40
C SER A 25 -20.21 2.33 -46.97
N ALA A 26 -21.07 1.98 -46.01
CA ALA A 26 -20.64 1.85 -44.63
C ALA A 26 -19.44 0.89 -44.68
N LEU A 27 -18.24 1.42 -44.41
CA LEU A 27 -17.02 0.63 -44.40
C LEU A 27 -17.30 -0.60 -43.55
N ASP A 28 -17.09 -1.79 -44.10
CA ASP A 28 -17.21 -3.05 -43.36
C ASP A 28 -16.15 -3.04 -42.26
N THR A 29 -16.52 -2.49 -41.11
CA THR A 29 -15.53 -1.95 -40.16
C THR A 29 -14.66 -3.06 -39.56
N THR A 30 -15.16 -4.30 -39.54
CA THR A 30 -14.42 -5.47 -39.05
C THR A 30 -13.54 -6.13 -40.11
N THR A 31 -13.37 -5.54 -41.28
CA THR A 31 -12.41 -5.98 -42.29
C THR A 31 -11.15 -5.09 -42.29
N VAL A 32 -9.98 -5.69 -42.10
CA VAL A 32 -8.67 -5.01 -42.04
C VAL A 32 -7.70 -5.61 -43.07
N LYS A 33 -7.08 -4.76 -43.90
CA LYS A 33 -6.08 -5.18 -44.89
C LYS A 33 -4.67 -5.06 -44.33
N THR A 34 -4.06 -6.18 -43.93
CA THR A 34 -2.68 -6.31 -43.46
C THR A 34 -1.71 -6.46 -44.63
N ASP A 35 -0.41 -6.52 -44.36
CA ASP A 35 0.60 -6.77 -45.41
C ASP A 35 0.63 -8.24 -45.87
N ASN A 36 0.09 -9.15 -45.05
CA ASN A 36 -0.08 -10.56 -45.39
C ASN A 36 -1.37 -10.79 -46.19
N GLY A 37 -2.49 -10.13 -45.85
CA GLY A 37 -3.76 -10.34 -46.55
C GLY A 37 -4.93 -9.55 -45.96
N VAL A 38 -6.16 -9.92 -46.30
CA VAL A 38 -7.36 -9.35 -45.70
C VAL A 38 -7.77 -10.19 -44.50
N VAL A 39 -7.99 -9.56 -43.35
CA VAL A 39 -8.41 -10.19 -42.10
C VAL A 39 -9.82 -9.69 -41.77
N LYS A 40 -10.80 -10.59 -41.74
CA LYS A 40 -12.20 -10.30 -41.41
C LYS A 40 -12.49 -10.76 -39.98
N GLY A 41 -12.53 -9.82 -39.05
CA GLY A 41 -12.96 -10.03 -37.67
C GLY A 41 -14.47 -9.85 -37.49
N PHE A 42 -14.90 -9.74 -36.23
CA PHE A 42 -16.30 -9.61 -35.84
C PHE A 42 -16.47 -8.66 -34.64
N THR A 43 -17.72 -8.45 -34.24
CA THR A 43 -18.13 -7.85 -32.96
C THR A 43 -19.00 -8.86 -32.23
N ASP A 44 -18.76 -9.05 -30.95
CA ASP A 44 -19.60 -9.89 -30.08
C ASP A 44 -20.82 -9.09 -29.61
N GLU A 45 -21.99 -9.71 -29.47
CA GLU A 45 -23.21 -9.03 -29.00
C GLU A 45 -23.07 -8.51 -27.56
N SER A 46 -22.26 -9.17 -26.74
CA SER A 46 -21.91 -8.76 -25.38
C SER A 46 -20.95 -7.56 -25.34
N PHE A 47 -20.20 -7.35 -26.43
CA PHE A 47 -19.17 -6.31 -26.56
C PHE A 47 -19.27 -5.55 -27.89
N PRO A 48 -20.43 -4.90 -28.19
CA PRO A 48 -20.71 -4.33 -29.51
C PRO A 48 -19.80 -3.14 -29.88
N ASN A 49 -19.08 -2.59 -28.91
CA ASN A 49 -18.08 -1.53 -29.08
C ASN A 49 -16.63 -2.08 -29.13
N VAL A 50 -16.41 -3.39 -29.17
CA VAL A 50 -15.11 -4.04 -29.31
C VAL A 50 -15.11 -4.90 -30.57
N ALA A 51 -14.17 -4.64 -31.46
CA ALA A 51 -13.91 -5.51 -32.59
C ALA A 51 -12.81 -6.52 -32.26
N GLN A 52 -13.04 -7.77 -32.65
CA GLN A 52 -12.20 -8.91 -32.35
C GLN A 52 -11.68 -9.53 -33.65
N PHE A 53 -10.39 -9.84 -33.69
CA PHE A 53 -9.72 -10.48 -34.80
C PHE A 53 -8.87 -11.62 -34.24
N LEU A 54 -9.41 -12.83 -34.26
CA LEU A 54 -8.87 -14.00 -33.58
C LEU A 54 -8.18 -14.92 -34.60
N GLY A 55 -7.15 -15.65 -34.18
CA GLY A 55 -6.49 -16.65 -35.04
C GLY A 55 -5.75 -16.07 -36.25
N ILE A 56 -5.10 -14.90 -36.13
CA ILE A 56 -4.28 -14.33 -37.20
C ILE A 56 -2.90 -15.02 -37.23
N PRO A 57 -2.49 -15.69 -38.32
CA PRO A 57 -1.18 -16.34 -38.38
C PRO A 57 -0.07 -15.31 -38.59
N TYR A 58 0.89 -15.25 -37.66
CA TYR A 58 2.07 -14.39 -37.81
C TYR A 58 3.27 -15.12 -38.44
N ALA A 59 3.25 -16.46 -38.42
CA ALA A 59 4.26 -17.33 -39.00
C ALA A 59 3.68 -18.39 -39.95
N GLU A 60 4.53 -19.02 -40.76
CA GLU A 60 4.19 -20.28 -41.41
C GLU A 60 4.10 -21.43 -40.39
N PRO A 61 3.18 -22.40 -40.58
CA PRO A 61 3.03 -23.53 -39.66
C PRO A 61 4.36 -24.25 -39.38
N PRO A 62 4.80 -24.39 -38.12
CA PRO A 62 6.09 -24.98 -37.76
C PRO A 62 6.08 -26.52 -37.80
N VAL A 63 5.35 -27.09 -38.76
CA VAL A 63 5.11 -28.53 -38.93
C VAL A 63 6.18 -29.23 -39.76
N GLY A 64 6.31 -30.55 -39.60
CA GLY A 64 7.17 -31.40 -40.45
C GLY A 64 8.63 -30.91 -40.45
N LYS A 65 9.18 -30.54 -41.60
CA LYS A 65 10.55 -30.01 -41.72
C LYS A 65 10.78 -28.71 -40.92
N ARG A 66 9.72 -27.92 -40.63
CA ARG A 66 9.83 -26.70 -39.82
C ARG A 66 9.77 -26.96 -38.32
N ARG A 67 9.41 -28.17 -37.86
CA ARG A 67 9.53 -28.55 -36.46
C ARG A 67 10.99 -28.44 -36.05
N TRP A 68 11.25 -27.80 -34.91
CA TRP A 68 12.60 -27.47 -34.45
C TRP A 68 13.44 -26.66 -35.46
N SER A 69 12.80 -25.72 -36.15
CA SER A 69 13.46 -24.62 -36.88
C SER A 69 12.96 -23.27 -36.35
N PRO A 70 13.74 -22.18 -36.47
CA PRO A 70 13.24 -20.82 -36.28
C PRO A 70 11.98 -20.57 -37.12
N ALA A 71 10.99 -19.86 -36.55
CA ALA A 71 9.76 -19.55 -37.27
C ALA A 71 10.02 -18.66 -38.49
N VAL A 72 9.28 -18.90 -39.56
CA VAL A 72 9.32 -18.12 -40.80
C VAL A 72 8.10 -17.20 -40.81
N ALA A 73 8.29 -15.91 -41.06
CA ALA A 73 7.19 -14.94 -41.18
C ALA A 73 6.12 -15.43 -42.16
N LYS A 74 4.84 -15.22 -41.83
CA LYS A 74 3.73 -15.67 -42.69
C LYS A 74 3.83 -15.01 -44.07
N GLY A 75 3.65 -15.81 -45.13
CA GLY A 75 3.55 -15.32 -46.50
C GLY A 75 2.26 -14.52 -46.75
N ARG A 76 1.95 -14.26 -48.02
CA ARG A 76 0.67 -13.65 -48.39
C ARG A 76 -0.47 -14.68 -48.36
N PHE A 77 -1.64 -14.24 -47.92
CA PHE A 77 -2.90 -14.97 -47.98
C PHE A 77 -4.01 -14.10 -48.59
N GLY A 78 -5.14 -14.71 -48.94
CA GLY A 78 -6.30 -14.02 -49.53
C GLY A 78 -7.11 -13.27 -48.48
N THR A 79 -8.31 -13.77 -48.19
CA THR A 79 -9.13 -13.34 -47.04
C THR A 79 -9.10 -14.42 -45.98
N LEU A 80 -8.80 -14.03 -44.74
CA LEU A 80 -8.85 -14.86 -43.54
C LEU A 80 -10.11 -14.51 -42.76
N ASP A 81 -10.91 -15.52 -42.41
CA ASP A 81 -11.91 -15.42 -41.36
C ASP A 81 -11.19 -15.47 -40.00
N ALA A 82 -11.33 -14.40 -39.21
CA ALA A 82 -10.70 -14.21 -37.92
C ALA A 82 -11.76 -14.16 -36.80
N SER A 83 -12.79 -15.00 -36.91
CA SER A 83 -13.84 -15.17 -35.89
C SER A 83 -13.53 -16.19 -34.80
N GLN A 84 -12.49 -17.01 -34.97
CA GLN A 84 -12.13 -18.09 -34.04
C GLN A 84 -10.67 -18.00 -33.59
N GLN A 85 -10.39 -18.33 -32.34
CA GLN A 85 -9.02 -18.40 -31.82
C GLN A 85 -8.27 -19.57 -32.48
N GLY A 86 -7.00 -19.36 -32.80
CA GLY A 86 -6.12 -20.43 -33.25
C GLY A 86 -5.86 -21.45 -32.12
N PRO A 87 -5.56 -22.72 -32.47
CA PRO A 87 -5.27 -23.76 -31.48
C PRO A 87 -4.04 -23.42 -30.65
N ALA A 88 -4.00 -23.90 -29.40
CA ALA A 88 -2.84 -23.78 -28.53
C ALA A 88 -1.67 -24.63 -29.06
N CYS A 89 -0.44 -24.25 -28.71
CA CYS A 89 0.74 -25.05 -29.09
C CYS A 89 0.79 -26.38 -28.32
N PRO A 90 1.55 -27.39 -28.82
CA PRO A 90 1.55 -28.71 -28.21
C PRO A 90 2.07 -28.67 -26.77
N GLN A 91 1.28 -29.25 -25.88
CA GLN A 91 1.46 -29.29 -24.43
C GLN A 91 0.60 -30.44 -23.87
N ALA A 92 0.67 -30.67 -22.56
CA ALA A 92 -0.20 -31.63 -21.91
C ALA A 92 -1.67 -31.18 -21.95
N GLU A 93 -2.59 -32.11 -22.12
CA GLU A 93 -4.03 -31.80 -22.03
C GLU A 93 -4.37 -31.30 -20.62
N PRO A 94 -5.26 -30.30 -20.48
CA PRO A 94 -5.60 -29.68 -19.21
C PRO A 94 -6.25 -30.70 -18.26
N SER A 95 -5.85 -30.67 -16.98
CA SER A 95 -6.44 -31.53 -15.94
C SER A 95 -7.13 -30.70 -14.84
N ASN A 96 -8.33 -31.12 -14.46
CA ASN A 96 -9.08 -30.55 -13.35
C ASN A 96 -8.54 -30.97 -11.96
N SER A 97 -7.50 -31.81 -11.91
CA SER A 97 -6.86 -32.26 -10.67
C SER A 97 -5.72 -31.36 -10.18
N GLY A 98 -5.40 -30.28 -10.90
CA GLY A 98 -4.40 -29.28 -10.50
C GLY A 98 -4.99 -28.16 -9.63
N PRO A 99 -4.15 -27.23 -9.14
CA PRO A 99 -4.62 -26.06 -8.38
C PRO A 99 -5.37 -25.07 -9.28
N TRP A 100 -4.97 -24.96 -10.55
CA TRP A 100 -5.60 -24.09 -11.53
C TRP A 100 -6.94 -24.66 -11.98
N ARG A 101 -7.99 -23.85 -11.82
CA ARG A 101 -9.34 -24.16 -12.29
C ARG A 101 -9.42 -24.02 -13.83
N PRO A 102 -10.43 -24.62 -14.50
CA PRO A 102 -10.47 -24.69 -15.97
C PRO A 102 -10.34 -23.35 -16.68
N GLU A 103 -10.80 -22.26 -16.07
CA GLU A 103 -10.77 -20.91 -16.66
C GLU A 103 -9.35 -20.31 -16.75
N PHE A 104 -8.38 -20.88 -16.03
CA PHE A 104 -6.95 -20.58 -16.12
C PHE A 104 -6.20 -21.45 -17.15
N LEU A 105 -6.87 -22.46 -17.73
CA LEU A 105 -6.26 -23.46 -18.60
C LEU A 105 -6.72 -23.29 -20.05
N ILE A 106 -5.98 -23.91 -20.98
CA ILE A 106 -6.41 -24.01 -22.37
C ILE A 106 -7.64 -24.93 -22.48
N LYS A 107 -8.40 -24.83 -23.57
CA LYS A 107 -9.57 -25.70 -23.80
C LYS A 107 -9.12 -27.14 -24.11
N PRO A 108 -9.79 -28.19 -23.57
CA PRO A 108 -9.43 -29.57 -23.86
C PRO A 108 -9.46 -29.89 -25.36
N ASN A 109 -8.52 -30.73 -25.82
CA ASN A 109 -8.32 -31.13 -27.21
C ASN A 109 -8.04 -29.97 -28.19
N SER A 110 -7.62 -28.78 -27.71
CA SER A 110 -7.37 -27.59 -28.54
C SER A 110 -5.92 -27.42 -29.02
N THR A 111 -5.09 -28.47 -28.95
CA THR A 111 -3.64 -28.40 -29.27
C THR A 111 -3.32 -28.79 -30.73
N SER A 112 -2.37 -28.06 -31.34
CA SER A 112 -1.85 -28.30 -32.69
C SER A 112 -0.38 -27.85 -32.81
N GLU A 113 0.40 -28.45 -33.71
CA GLU A 113 1.70 -27.87 -34.11
C GLU A 113 1.54 -26.60 -34.95
N ASP A 114 0.49 -26.53 -35.77
CA ASP A 114 0.11 -25.27 -36.41
C ASP A 114 -0.60 -24.40 -35.37
N CYS A 115 0.18 -23.64 -34.61
CA CYS A 115 -0.29 -22.86 -33.46
C CYS A 115 0.22 -21.41 -33.41
N LEU A 116 1.04 -20.97 -34.37
CA LEU A 116 1.71 -19.65 -34.35
C LEU A 116 0.77 -18.52 -34.80
N TYR A 117 -0.26 -18.32 -33.98
CA TYR A 117 -1.35 -17.37 -34.14
C TYR A 117 -1.31 -16.27 -33.07
N LEU A 118 -1.88 -15.12 -33.40
CA LEU A 118 -2.17 -14.03 -32.48
C LEU A 118 -3.61 -13.55 -32.64
N ASN A 119 -4.11 -12.85 -31.62
CA ASN A 119 -5.46 -12.32 -31.54
C ASN A 119 -5.39 -10.83 -31.24
N VAL A 120 -6.28 -10.00 -31.81
CA VAL A 120 -6.31 -8.55 -31.61
C VAL A 120 -7.72 -8.11 -31.19
N TRP A 121 -7.82 -7.41 -30.06
CA TRP A 121 -9.04 -6.73 -29.61
C TRP A 121 -8.83 -5.23 -29.63
N THR A 122 -9.71 -4.49 -30.29
CA THR A 122 -9.61 -3.04 -30.48
C THR A 122 -10.97 -2.36 -30.35
N PRO A 123 -11.07 -1.14 -29.75
CA PRO A 123 -12.31 -0.39 -29.73
C PRO A 123 -12.83 -0.19 -31.16
N PHE A 124 -14.10 -0.54 -31.40
CA PHE A 124 -14.72 -0.52 -32.72
C PHE A 124 -14.49 0.83 -33.45
N LYS A 125 -14.60 1.92 -32.67
CA LYS A 125 -14.44 3.31 -33.13
C LYS A 125 -12.98 3.78 -33.23
N ALA A 126 -11.96 3.05 -32.78
CA ALA A 126 -10.54 3.43 -32.93
C ALA A 126 -10.05 3.37 -34.39
N ARG A 127 -10.76 2.61 -35.24
CA ARG A 127 -10.40 2.38 -36.64
C ARG A 127 -10.82 3.56 -37.54
N GLY A 128 -9.98 3.85 -38.54
CA GLY A 128 -10.12 5.00 -39.46
C GLY A 128 -8.82 5.82 -39.56
N GLY A 129 -8.59 6.47 -40.71
CA GLY A 129 -7.32 7.16 -41.00
C GLY A 129 -7.05 8.42 -40.15
N ASN A 130 -8.09 9.14 -39.75
CA ASN A 130 -7.99 10.48 -39.14
C ASN A 130 -8.20 10.47 -37.60
N LYS A 131 -7.80 9.40 -36.91
CA LYS A 131 -8.00 9.24 -35.45
C LYS A 131 -6.68 9.04 -34.73
N GLU A 132 -6.63 9.46 -33.46
CA GLU A 132 -5.49 9.19 -32.57
C GLU A 132 -5.25 7.67 -32.49
N LYS A 133 -4.00 7.25 -32.63
CA LYS A 133 -3.59 5.85 -32.51
C LYS A 133 -3.45 5.46 -31.05
N LEU A 134 -4.03 4.34 -30.65
CA LEU A 134 -4.10 3.90 -29.26
C LEU A 134 -2.84 3.15 -28.80
N PRO A 135 -2.46 3.21 -27.51
CA PRO A 135 -1.42 2.34 -26.96
C PRO A 135 -1.83 0.85 -27.07
N VAL A 136 -0.84 -0.02 -27.20
CA VAL A 136 -1.00 -1.44 -27.51
C VAL A 136 -0.34 -2.28 -26.42
N LEU A 137 -1.11 -3.15 -25.75
CA LEU A 137 -0.57 -4.22 -24.93
C LEU A 137 -0.35 -5.47 -25.77
N VAL A 138 0.81 -6.11 -25.62
CA VAL A 138 1.08 -7.44 -26.18
C VAL A 138 1.25 -8.42 -25.02
N TRP A 139 0.25 -9.26 -24.82
CA TRP A 139 0.17 -10.30 -23.81
C TRP A 139 0.97 -11.54 -24.22
N VAL A 140 1.89 -11.95 -23.36
CA VAL A 140 2.64 -13.20 -23.41
C VAL A 140 2.19 -14.06 -22.22
N HIS A 141 1.49 -15.16 -22.50
CA HIS A 141 0.93 -16.02 -21.45
C HIS A 141 2.00 -16.71 -20.59
N GLY A 142 1.63 -17.06 -19.36
CA GLY A 142 2.42 -17.88 -18.44
C GLY A 142 2.37 -19.38 -18.78
N GLY A 143 2.56 -20.22 -17.76
CA GLY A 143 2.51 -21.69 -17.88
C GLY A 143 3.87 -22.39 -17.93
N GLY A 144 4.88 -21.88 -17.23
CA GLY A 144 6.16 -22.59 -17.01
C GLY A 144 6.99 -22.90 -18.26
N PHE A 145 6.70 -22.27 -19.40
CA PHE A 145 7.19 -22.64 -20.75
C PHE A 145 6.73 -24.02 -21.26
N THR A 146 5.87 -24.73 -20.53
CA THR A 146 5.39 -26.09 -20.86
C THR A 146 3.89 -26.16 -21.17
N GLY A 147 3.11 -25.16 -20.74
CA GLY A 147 1.69 -24.99 -21.03
C GLY A 147 1.29 -23.53 -21.27
N GLY A 148 0.00 -23.31 -21.52
CA GLY A 148 -0.61 -22.00 -21.76
C GLY A 148 -1.02 -21.76 -23.22
N GLY A 149 -1.78 -20.70 -23.47
CA GLY A 149 -2.22 -20.33 -24.82
C GLY A 149 -3.11 -19.08 -24.83
N GLY A 150 -3.30 -18.50 -26.01
CA GLY A 150 -4.15 -17.32 -26.22
C GLY A 150 -5.66 -17.56 -26.12
N ASN A 151 -6.09 -18.78 -25.77
CA ASN A 151 -7.49 -19.22 -25.63
C ASN A 151 -7.91 -19.55 -24.18
N ILE A 152 -7.14 -19.09 -23.20
CA ILE A 152 -7.47 -19.16 -21.76
C ILE A 152 -8.52 -18.10 -21.43
N ASP A 153 -9.69 -18.50 -20.91
CA ASP A 153 -10.85 -17.61 -20.75
C ASP A 153 -10.58 -16.43 -19.79
N TYR A 154 -9.82 -16.64 -18.71
CA TYR A 154 -9.38 -15.56 -17.80
C TYR A 154 -8.30 -14.61 -18.36
N GLN A 155 -7.87 -14.78 -19.61
CA GLN A 155 -6.86 -13.95 -20.29
C GLN A 155 -7.42 -13.27 -21.56
N VAL A 156 -8.75 -13.08 -21.61
CA VAL A 156 -9.47 -12.48 -22.74
C VAL A 156 -9.94 -11.06 -22.35
N PRO A 157 -9.61 -9.99 -23.10
CA PRO A 157 -9.70 -8.59 -22.63
C PRO A 157 -10.95 -7.74 -22.98
N PRO A 158 -12.05 -8.24 -23.58
CA PRO A 158 -13.09 -7.36 -24.12
C PRO A 158 -13.84 -6.56 -23.04
N HIS A 159 -13.93 -7.05 -21.79
CA HIS A 159 -14.50 -6.31 -20.67
C HIS A 159 -13.73 -5.00 -20.39
N TRP A 160 -12.40 -5.07 -20.26
CA TRP A 160 -11.56 -3.90 -20.02
C TRP A 160 -11.55 -2.92 -21.21
N ILE A 161 -11.55 -3.44 -22.45
CA ILE A 161 -11.62 -2.60 -23.65
C ILE A 161 -13.00 -1.94 -23.77
N THR A 162 -14.08 -2.64 -23.40
CA THR A 162 -15.44 -2.09 -23.33
C THR A 162 -15.53 -0.92 -22.35
N ARG A 163 -14.98 -1.06 -21.14
CA ARG A 163 -14.98 0.01 -20.12
C ARG A 163 -14.14 1.22 -20.53
N SER A 164 -12.94 0.98 -21.06
CA SER A 164 -11.94 2.05 -21.24
C SER A 164 -11.97 2.70 -22.62
N GLN A 165 -12.22 1.94 -23.69
CA GLN A 165 -12.17 2.36 -25.11
C GLN A 165 -10.87 3.08 -25.53
N LYS A 166 -9.77 2.88 -24.80
CA LYS A 166 -8.55 3.72 -24.86
C LYS A 166 -7.24 2.96 -25.10
N HIS A 167 -7.30 1.65 -25.36
CA HIS A 167 -6.14 0.82 -25.64
C HIS A 167 -6.51 -0.34 -26.56
N ILE A 168 -5.51 -1.03 -27.08
CA ILE A 168 -5.63 -2.29 -27.84
C ILE A 168 -4.90 -3.39 -27.08
N VAL A 169 -5.41 -4.61 -27.11
CA VAL A 169 -4.72 -5.80 -26.58
C VAL A 169 -4.48 -6.78 -27.72
N VAL A 170 -3.27 -7.33 -27.76
CA VAL A 170 -2.87 -8.45 -28.61
C VAL A 170 -2.48 -9.61 -27.72
N SER A 171 -3.00 -10.82 -27.92
CA SER A 171 -2.44 -12.04 -27.31
C SER A 171 -1.78 -12.92 -28.38
N LEU A 172 -0.74 -13.66 -28.01
CA LEU A 172 -0.01 -14.54 -28.93
C LEU A 172 0.23 -15.92 -28.33
N ASN A 173 0.26 -16.93 -29.19
CA ASN A 173 0.82 -18.25 -28.89
C ASN A 173 2.32 -18.26 -29.24
N TYR A 174 3.10 -19.08 -28.55
CA TYR A 174 4.49 -19.42 -28.91
C TYR A 174 4.74 -20.90 -28.61
N ARG A 175 5.73 -21.55 -29.27
CA ARG A 175 5.99 -22.98 -29.02
C ARG A 175 6.47 -23.23 -27.59
N LEU A 176 5.99 -24.34 -27.03
CA LEU A 176 6.19 -24.75 -25.63
C LEU A 176 6.93 -26.09 -25.53
N GLY A 177 7.41 -26.40 -24.32
CA GLY A 177 8.03 -27.67 -23.96
C GLY A 177 9.09 -28.11 -24.95
N VAL A 178 9.11 -29.41 -25.29
CA VAL A 178 10.07 -29.98 -26.24
C VAL A 178 9.97 -29.35 -27.64
N PHE A 179 8.85 -28.74 -28.02
CA PHE A 179 8.65 -28.14 -29.35
C PHE A 179 9.21 -26.71 -29.46
N GLY A 180 9.21 -25.95 -28.36
CA GLY A 180 9.75 -24.60 -28.27
C GLY A 180 11.15 -24.51 -27.66
N PHE A 181 11.51 -25.45 -26.79
CA PHE A 181 12.77 -25.47 -26.03
C PHE A 181 13.40 -26.88 -26.05
N PRO A 182 13.66 -27.46 -27.25
CA PRO A 182 14.13 -28.83 -27.39
C PRO A 182 15.46 -29.11 -26.68
N ASN A 183 16.36 -28.13 -26.62
CA ASN A 183 17.75 -28.31 -26.17
C ASN A 183 18.42 -29.53 -26.84
N ALA A 184 18.32 -29.62 -28.16
CA ALA A 184 18.76 -30.79 -28.93
C ALA A 184 20.20 -30.63 -29.44
N ALA A 185 21.04 -31.67 -29.30
CA ALA A 185 22.41 -31.69 -29.81
C ALA A 185 22.51 -31.51 -31.35
N GLY A 186 21.42 -31.82 -32.08
CA GLY A 186 21.33 -31.61 -33.53
C GLY A 186 20.98 -30.18 -33.96
N LEU A 187 20.87 -29.23 -33.02
CA LEU A 187 20.62 -27.81 -33.28
C LEU A 187 21.83 -26.98 -32.86
N GLY A 188 22.11 -25.91 -33.61
CA GLY A 188 23.13 -24.93 -33.21
C GLY A 188 22.74 -24.24 -31.90
N SER A 189 23.72 -23.80 -31.11
CA SER A 189 23.47 -23.13 -29.82
C SER A 189 22.54 -21.93 -29.93
N LYS A 190 22.56 -21.22 -31.07
CA LYS A 190 21.72 -20.05 -31.36
C LYS A 190 20.27 -20.39 -31.78
N ASP A 191 19.94 -21.67 -31.97
CA ASP A 191 18.66 -22.14 -32.51
C ASP A 191 17.87 -23.00 -31.50
N GLN A 192 18.22 -22.94 -30.21
CA GLN A 192 17.59 -23.75 -29.15
C GLN A 192 16.30 -23.13 -28.59
N ASN A 193 16.27 -21.81 -28.35
CA ASN A 193 15.17 -21.12 -27.69
C ASN A 193 14.07 -20.67 -28.67
N LEU A 194 13.55 -21.62 -29.44
CA LEU A 194 12.61 -21.36 -30.54
C LEU A 194 11.33 -20.63 -30.08
N GLY A 195 10.80 -20.95 -28.89
CA GLY A 195 9.64 -20.25 -28.33
C GLY A 195 9.88 -18.74 -28.09
N LEU A 196 11.09 -18.33 -27.70
CA LEU A 196 11.44 -16.90 -27.58
C LEU A 196 11.61 -16.22 -28.95
N LEU A 197 12.05 -16.97 -29.96
CA LEU A 197 12.12 -16.46 -31.35
C LEU A 197 10.72 -16.30 -31.96
N ASP A 198 9.78 -17.19 -31.63
CA ASP A 198 8.37 -17.09 -32.03
C ASP A 198 7.74 -15.81 -31.48
N GLN A 199 7.91 -15.54 -30.18
CA GLN A 199 7.45 -14.29 -29.54
C GLN A 199 8.04 -13.05 -30.22
N ARG A 200 9.34 -13.05 -30.54
CA ARG A 200 9.98 -11.94 -31.27
C ARG A 200 9.35 -11.71 -32.64
N LEU A 201 9.08 -12.78 -33.39
CA LEU A 201 8.44 -12.69 -34.70
C LEU A 201 7.00 -12.17 -34.61
N ALA A 202 6.23 -12.60 -33.61
CA ALA A 202 4.90 -12.08 -33.33
C ALA A 202 4.92 -10.58 -33.00
N ILE A 203 5.88 -10.12 -32.17
CA ILE A 203 6.03 -8.71 -31.81
C ILE A 203 6.47 -7.86 -33.01
N GLN A 204 7.28 -8.40 -33.92
CA GLN A 204 7.58 -7.77 -35.22
C GLN A 204 6.33 -7.64 -36.09
N TRP A 205 5.49 -8.69 -36.16
CA TRP A 205 4.20 -8.61 -36.86
C TRP A 205 3.30 -7.52 -36.29
N VAL A 206 3.22 -7.37 -34.96
CA VAL A 206 2.45 -6.31 -34.29
C VAL A 206 2.99 -4.93 -34.68
N ARG A 207 4.30 -4.68 -34.57
CA ARG A 207 4.92 -3.42 -35.00
C ARG A 207 4.53 -3.05 -36.44
N ASP A 208 4.57 -4.03 -37.34
CA ASP A 208 4.38 -3.79 -38.77
C ASP A 208 2.90 -3.62 -39.15
N ASN A 209 1.96 -4.22 -38.40
CA ASN A 209 0.54 -4.27 -38.77
C ASN A 209 -0.43 -3.49 -37.85
N ILE A 210 -0.13 -3.27 -36.57
CA ILE A 210 -1.13 -2.82 -35.57
C ILE A 210 -1.74 -1.45 -35.86
N SER A 211 -1.03 -0.60 -36.62
CA SER A 211 -1.52 0.70 -37.11
C SER A 211 -2.84 0.62 -37.89
N ARG A 212 -3.08 -0.52 -38.57
CA ARG A 212 -4.29 -0.82 -39.35
C ARG A 212 -5.48 -1.21 -38.46
N PHE A 213 -5.22 -1.71 -37.26
CA PHE A 213 -6.21 -2.03 -36.23
C PHE A 213 -6.51 -0.83 -35.30
N GLY A 214 -5.85 0.31 -35.51
CA GLY A 214 -6.00 1.54 -34.72
C GLY A 214 -4.88 1.79 -33.70
N GLY A 215 -3.89 0.89 -33.60
CA GLY A 215 -2.82 0.97 -32.61
C GLY A 215 -1.67 1.88 -33.01
N ASP A 216 -0.88 2.30 -32.04
CA ASP A 216 0.34 3.06 -32.23
C ASP A 216 1.55 2.11 -32.12
N PRO A 217 2.27 1.84 -33.23
CA PRO A 217 3.43 0.96 -33.20
C PRO A 217 4.63 1.54 -32.40
N LYS A 218 4.55 2.81 -31.95
CA LYS A 218 5.53 3.43 -31.05
C LYS A 218 5.14 3.34 -29.57
N ARG A 219 3.93 2.88 -29.24
CA ARG A 219 3.41 2.71 -27.87
C ARG A 219 2.98 1.25 -27.63
N ILE A 220 3.88 0.32 -27.95
CA ILE A 220 3.73 -1.11 -27.68
C ILE A 220 4.30 -1.40 -26.28
N THR A 221 3.49 -1.87 -25.34
CA THR A 221 3.94 -2.38 -24.04
C THR A 221 3.86 -3.90 -24.07
N LEU A 222 4.98 -4.58 -23.76
CA LEU A 222 4.93 -6.04 -23.58
C LEU A 222 4.50 -6.34 -22.15
N TRP A 223 3.56 -7.26 -21.99
CA TRP A 223 2.99 -7.65 -20.71
C TRP A 223 2.95 -9.17 -20.65
N GLY A 224 3.39 -9.76 -19.54
CA GLY A 224 3.32 -11.19 -19.36
C GLY A 224 3.41 -11.59 -17.90
N GLN A 225 2.89 -12.77 -17.60
CA GLN A 225 2.84 -13.31 -16.25
C GLN A 225 3.63 -14.62 -16.15
N SER A 226 4.25 -14.91 -14.99
CA SER A 226 5.01 -16.14 -14.76
C SER A 226 6.13 -16.33 -15.81
N ALA A 227 6.15 -17.47 -16.52
CA ALA A 227 7.02 -17.71 -17.68
C ALA A 227 6.86 -16.66 -18.81
N GLY A 228 5.69 -16.04 -18.96
CA GLY A 228 5.46 -14.90 -19.84
C GLY A 228 6.11 -13.62 -19.31
N GLY A 229 6.08 -13.40 -17.99
CA GLY A 229 6.80 -12.29 -17.34
C GLY A 229 8.33 -12.46 -17.44
N ALA A 230 8.83 -13.68 -17.30
CA ALA A 230 10.22 -14.03 -17.60
C ALA A 230 10.56 -13.85 -19.08
N SER A 231 9.65 -14.21 -20.00
CA SER A 231 9.81 -13.96 -21.44
C SER A 231 9.93 -12.46 -21.76
N VAL A 232 9.06 -11.64 -21.18
CA VAL A 232 9.12 -10.17 -21.25
C VAL A 232 10.43 -9.65 -20.68
N GLY A 233 10.93 -10.23 -19.57
CA GLY A 233 12.26 -9.97 -19.01
C GLY A 233 13.39 -10.29 -20.01
N TYR A 234 13.46 -11.53 -20.49
CA TYR A 234 14.48 -12.01 -21.44
C TYR A 234 14.54 -11.15 -22.71
N TYR A 235 13.38 -10.72 -23.22
CA TYR A 235 13.26 -9.85 -24.39
C TYR A 235 14.09 -8.57 -24.25
N GLN A 236 14.05 -7.91 -23.08
CA GLN A 236 14.75 -6.63 -22.84
C GLN A 236 16.27 -6.78 -23.01
N TYR A 237 16.82 -7.92 -22.57
CA TYR A 237 18.26 -8.18 -22.68
C TYR A 237 18.67 -8.72 -24.05
N ALA A 238 17.75 -9.38 -24.76
CA ALA A 238 17.99 -9.98 -26.07
C ALA A 238 18.00 -8.96 -27.22
N TYR A 239 17.18 -7.91 -27.13
CA TYR A 239 16.96 -6.95 -28.21
C TYR A 239 17.21 -5.47 -27.81
N PRO A 240 18.37 -5.12 -27.23
CA PRO A 240 18.63 -3.75 -26.77
C PRO A 240 18.67 -2.71 -27.91
N GLU A 241 19.14 -3.09 -29.10
CA GLU A 241 19.30 -2.20 -30.26
C GLU A 241 18.02 -2.03 -31.11
N ASP A 242 17.03 -2.92 -30.94
CA ASP A 242 15.70 -2.84 -31.59
C ASP A 242 14.64 -3.38 -30.63
N PRO A 243 14.31 -2.62 -29.56
CA PRO A 243 13.46 -3.13 -28.49
C PRO A 243 12.00 -3.33 -28.92
N ILE A 244 11.51 -2.64 -29.96
CA ILE A 244 10.10 -2.54 -30.42
C ILE A 244 9.12 -2.02 -29.36
N ALA A 245 9.19 -2.53 -28.14
CA ALA A 245 8.50 -2.10 -26.96
C ALA A 245 8.87 -0.65 -26.56
N HIS A 246 7.92 -0.04 -25.87
CA HIS A 246 7.98 1.29 -25.25
C HIS A 246 8.03 1.19 -23.71
N ALA A 247 7.53 0.09 -23.14
CA ALA A 247 7.59 -0.26 -21.73
C ALA A 247 7.34 -1.76 -21.53
N TYR A 248 7.54 -2.26 -20.31
CA TYR A 248 7.35 -3.67 -19.95
C TYR A 248 6.48 -3.84 -18.69
N ILE A 249 5.75 -4.95 -18.59
CA ILE A 249 5.00 -5.36 -17.40
C ILE A 249 5.31 -6.84 -17.14
N GLN A 250 5.81 -7.14 -15.94
CA GLN A 250 6.32 -8.45 -15.55
C GLN A 250 5.60 -8.90 -14.26
N ASP A 251 4.51 -9.65 -14.42
CA ASP A 251 3.65 -10.07 -13.32
C ASP A 251 4.10 -11.44 -12.81
N SER A 252 4.39 -11.57 -11.51
CA SER A 252 4.88 -12.81 -10.89
C SER A 252 6.01 -13.48 -11.68
N GLY A 253 6.94 -12.68 -12.20
CA GLY A 253 7.97 -13.15 -13.13
C GLY A 253 9.09 -12.13 -13.36
N GLY A 254 10.19 -12.59 -13.96
CA GLY A 254 11.39 -11.77 -14.19
C GLY A 254 12.54 -12.62 -14.73
N VAL A 255 13.71 -12.01 -14.93
CA VAL A 255 14.90 -12.73 -15.43
C VAL A 255 15.62 -13.54 -14.34
N PHE A 256 15.30 -13.27 -13.08
CA PHE A 256 15.91 -13.91 -11.91
C PHE A 256 15.07 -15.01 -11.26
N ILE A 257 13.86 -15.30 -11.75
CA ILE A 257 13.10 -16.46 -11.25
C ILE A 257 13.83 -17.76 -11.63
N PRO A 258 13.81 -18.83 -10.80
CA PRO A 258 14.70 -19.98 -10.92
C PRO A 258 14.33 -20.98 -12.05
N ILE A 259 13.84 -20.50 -13.20
CA ILE A 259 13.65 -21.31 -14.41
C ILE A 259 15.02 -21.54 -15.05
N ASN A 260 15.63 -22.69 -14.77
CA ASN A 260 16.92 -23.07 -15.32
C ASN A 260 16.89 -24.45 -15.98
N ASN A 261 17.63 -24.60 -17.08
CA ASN A 261 17.84 -25.87 -17.75
C ASN A 261 19.27 -26.35 -17.44
N ALA A 262 19.40 -27.45 -16.69
CA ALA A 262 20.67 -28.02 -16.28
C ALA A 262 21.25 -29.05 -17.28
N ASP A 263 20.52 -29.38 -18.35
CA ASP A 263 20.91 -30.42 -19.31
C ASP A 263 21.94 -29.92 -20.35
N SER A 264 23.16 -29.68 -19.89
CA SER A 264 24.29 -29.29 -20.76
C SER A 264 24.71 -30.38 -21.76
N SER A 265 24.20 -31.60 -21.60
CA SER A 265 24.52 -32.77 -22.43
C SER A 265 23.48 -33.11 -23.50
N HIS A 266 22.38 -32.34 -23.57
CA HIS A 266 21.23 -32.63 -24.45
C HIS A 266 20.60 -34.02 -24.22
N SER A 267 20.75 -34.54 -23.00
CA SER A 267 20.29 -35.86 -22.57
C SER A 267 18.77 -35.98 -22.53
N ASN A 268 18.05 -34.89 -22.21
CA ASN A 268 16.60 -34.86 -22.18
C ASN A 268 16.04 -35.16 -23.58
N PHE A 269 16.47 -34.39 -24.59
CA PHE A 269 16.06 -34.62 -25.98
C PHE A 269 16.52 -36.00 -26.50
N THR A 270 17.76 -36.40 -26.18
CA THR A 270 18.32 -37.70 -26.55
C THR A 270 17.50 -38.87 -25.97
N SER A 271 17.00 -38.75 -24.73
CA SER A 271 16.17 -39.77 -24.10
C SER A 271 14.82 -39.95 -24.82
N ILE A 272 14.19 -38.86 -25.25
CA ILE A 272 12.97 -38.87 -26.06
C ILE A 272 13.27 -39.45 -27.45
N ALA A 273 14.38 -39.05 -28.09
CA ALA A 273 14.81 -39.62 -29.36
C ALA A 273 14.99 -41.14 -29.29
N LYS A 274 15.65 -41.64 -28.24
CA LYS A 274 15.86 -43.08 -28.01
C LYS A 274 14.55 -43.86 -27.86
N ALA A 275 13.53 -43.27 -27.22
CA ALA A 275 12.21 -43.90 -27.09
C ALA A 275 11.53 -44.19 -28.44
N PHE A 276 11.84 -43.39 -29.49
CA PHE A 276 11.34 -43.58 -30.86
C PHE A 276 12.37 -44.25 -31.80
N LYS A 277 13.43 -44.85 -31.26
CA LYS A 277 14.55 -45.45 -32.03
C LYS A 277 15.28 -44.45 -32.94
N CYS A 278 15.28 -43.18 -32.53
CA CYS A 278 15.94 -42.05 -33.20
C CYS A 278 17.31 -41.70 -32.57
N ASP A 279 17.90 -42.62 -31.80
CA ASP A 279 19.22 -42.48 -31.17
C ASP A 279 20.40 -42.63 -32.13
N LYS A 280 20.16 -43.04 -33.38
CA LYS A 280 21.18 -43.21 -34.43
C LYS A 280 21.05 -42.12 -35.51
N GLY A 281 22.14 -41.41 -35.77
CA GLY A 281 22.19 -40.34 -36.78
C GLY A 281 21.58 -39.02 -36.28
N ASN A 282 20.99 -38.22 -37.17
CA ASN A 282 20.38 -36.95 -36.78
C ASN A 282 19.04 -37.18 -36.05
N GLN A 283 19.06 -37.06 -34.72
CA GLN A 283 17.90 -37.21 -33.84
C GLN A 283 16.73 -36.29 -34.24
N VAL A 284 17.02 -35.04 -34.63
CA VAL A 284 16.03 -34.02 -34.99
C VAL A 284 15.28 -34.44 -36.27
N ASP A 285 16.01 -34.86 -37.31
CA ASP A 285 15.42 -35.31 -38.59
C ASP A 285 14.68 -36.63 -38.48
N CYS A 286 15.07 -37.51 -37.55
CA CYS A 286 14.33 -38.72 -37.25
C CYS A 286 13.02 -38.41 -36.52
N LEU A 287 13.08 -37.66 -35.41
CA LEU A 287 11.90 -37.31 -34.61
C LEU A 287 10.90 -36.41 -35.35
N ARG A 288 11.32 -35.63 -36.36
CA ARG A 288 10.43 -34.88 -37.27
C ARG A 288 9.38 -35.76 -37.97
N LYS A 289 9.59 -37.07 -38.05
CA LYS A 289 8.69 -38.05 -38.67
C LYS A 289 7.66 -38.63 -37.70
N VAL A 290 7.82 -38.41 -36.39
CA VAL A 290 6.92 -38.91 -35.34
C VAL A 290 5.77 -37.90 -35.15
N PRO A 291 4.50 -38.34 -34.98
CA PRO A 291 3.40 -37.45 -34.63
C PRO A 291 3.66 -36.68 -33.33
N PHE A 292 3.29 -35.39 -33.28
CA PHE A 292 3.57 -34.56 -32.10
C PHE A 292 2.88 -35.10 -30.83
N LYS A 293 1.67 -35.65 -30.96
CA LYS A 293 0.92 -36.22 -29.83
C LYS A 293 1.65 -37.39 -29.18
N ASP A 294 2.35 -38.20 -29.97
CA ASP A 294 3.15 -39.32 -29.44
C ASP A 294 4.39 -38.81 -28.70
N ILE A 295 5.08 -37.80 -29.24
CA ILE A 295 6.22 -37.15 -28.59
C ILE A 295 5.78 -36.50 -27.27
N GLN A 296 4.68 -35.73 -27.30
CA GLN A 296 4.13 -35.02 -26.14
C GLN A 296 3.74 -36.00 -25.03
N LYS A 297 2.97 -37.04 -25.37
CA LYS A 297 2.67 -38.16 -24.46
C LYS A 297 3.93 -38.85 -23.95
N LYS A 298 4.99 -38.99 -24.75
CA LYS A 298 6.23 -39.60 -24.28
C LYS A 298 7.01 -38.70 -23.32
N VAL A 299 6.97 -37.38 -23.50
CA VAL A 299 7.56 -36.40 -22.55
C VAL A 299 6.84 -36.47 -21.21
N GLU A 300 5.51 -36.43 -21.20
CA GLU A 300 4.68 -36.57 -19.98
C GLU A 300 4.99 -37.86 -19.21
N ASN A 301 5.23 -38.96 -19.93
CA ASN A 301 5.54 -40.28 -19.37
C ASN A 301 7.06 -40.53 -19.21
N THR A 302 7.88 -39.48 -19.13
CA THR A 302 9.31 -39.58 -18.81
C THR A 302 9.62 -38.73 -17.57
N ALA A 303 9.96 -39.38 -16.46
CA ALA A 303 10.39 -38.66 -15.26
C ALA A 303 11.73 -37.95 -15.47
N GLY A 304 11.88 -36.76 -14.88
CA GLY A 304 13.16 -36.04 -14.80
C GLY A 304 13.56 -35.22 -16.03
N VAL A 305 12.83 -35.29 -17.16
CA VAL A 305 13.11 -34.41 -18.31
C VAL A 305 12.49 -33.03 -18.12
N SER A 306 13.20 -32.00 -18.57
CA SER A 306 12.75 -30.62 -18.57
C SER A 306 13.11 -29.94 -19.90
N PHE A 307 12.16 -29.19 -20.45
CA PHE A 307 12.27 -28.48 -21.73
C PHE A 307 11.84 -27.03 -21.53
N VAL A 308 12.78 -26.24 -21.02
CA VAL A 308 12.65 -24.81 -20.71
C VAL A 308 13.86 -24.03 -21.28
N PRO A 309 13.81 -22.69 -21.40
CA PRO A 309 14.86 -21.90 -22.04
C PRO A 309 16.28 -22.17 -21.53
N VAL A 310 17.21 -22.39 -22.46
CA VAL A 310 18.64 -22.59 -22.19
C VAL A 310 19.41 -21.26 -22.27
N VAL A 311 20.60 -21.17 -21.68
CA VAL A 311 21.50 -20.04 -21.93
C VAL A 311 22.12 -20.20 -23.31
N ASP A 312 21.88 -19.24 -24.21
CA ASP A 312 22.41 -19.20 -25.58
C ASP A 312 23.25 -17.94 -25.86
N GLU A 313 23.37 -17.04 -24.88
CA GLU A 313 24.00 -15.71 -24.98
C GLU A 313 23.43 -14.83 -26.13
N ARG A 314 22.16 -15.08 -26.51
CA ARG A 314 21.44 -14.38 -27.57
C ARG A 314 20.02 -14.00 -27.14
N THR A 315 19.25 -14.95 -26.66
CA THR A 315 17.87 -14.81 -26.19
C THR A 315 17.76 -14.97 -24.67
N ARG A 316 18.64 -15.77 -24.05
CA ARG A 316 18.80 -15.91 -22.59
C ARG A 316 20.28 -15.93 -22.23
N PHE A 317 20.64 -15.17 -21.20
CA PHE A 317 22.02 -14.88 -20.82
C PHE A 317 22.38 -15.49 -19.47
N SER A 318 23.67 -15.77 -19.25
CA SER A 318 24.21 -16.26 -17.99
C SER A 318 24.29 -15.19 -16.89
N ASP A 319 24.48 -13.93 -17.27
CA ASP A 319 24.73 -12.81 -16.33
C ASP A 319 23.90 -11.57 -16.69
N TYR A 320 22.65 -11.57 -16.23
CA TYR A 320 21.75 -10.42 -16.34
C TYR A 320 22.27 -9.20 -15.58
N SER A 321 22.86 -9.42 -14.40
CA SER A 321 23.35 -8.37 -13.52
C SER A 321 24.40 -7.49 -14.20
N LYS A 322 25.43 -8.11 -14.76
CA LYS A 322 26.49 -7.43 -15.51
C LYS A 322 25.97 -6.76 -16.77
N ARG A 323 25.00 -7.34 -17.49
CA ARG A 323 24.40 -6.72 -18.68
C ARG A 323 23.66 -5.43 -18.32
N LEU A 324 22.83 -5.44 -17.27
CA LEU A 324 22.12 -4.26 -16.79
C LEU A 324 23.08 -3.17 -16.30
N LEU A 325 24.05 -3.52 -15.45
CA LEU A 325 25.08 -2.58 -14.97
C LEU A 325 25.94 -2.00 -16.11
N SER A 326 26.21 -2.79 -17.15
CA SER A 326 26.91 -2.34 -18.37
C SER A 326 26.02 -1.55 -19.35
N SER A 327 24.78 -1.19 -18.97
CA SER A 327 23.78 -0.53 -19.83
C SER A 327 23.48 -1.28 -21.14
N LYS A 328 23.60 -2.61 -21.17
CA LYS A 328 23.29 -3.47 -22.34
C LYS A 328 21.81 -3.90 -22.38
N ILE A 329 20.92 -2.97 -22.03
CA ILE A 329 19.45 -3.11 -22.06
C ILE A 329 18.84 -1.79 -22.54
N PRO A 330 17.62 -1.79 -23.10
CA PRO A 330 16.90 -0.56 -23.37
C PRO A 330 16.42 0.03 -22.04
N LYS A 331 16.71 1.31 -21.76
CA LYS A 331 16.35 2.00 -20.49
C LYS A 331 14.87 2.41 -20.47
N LEU A 332 13.99 1.44 -20.65
CA LEU A 332 12.54 1.63 -20.71
C LEU A 332 11.88 1.33 -19.35
N PRO A 333 10.79 2.03 -19.02
CA PRO A 333 10.00 1.78 -17.81
C PRO A 333 9.49 0.34 -17.68
N SER A 334 9.42 -0.17 -16.44
CA SER A 334 8.73 -1.43 -16.12
C SER A 334 7.75 -1.30 -14.95
N ILE A 335 6.65 -2.05 -15.01
CA ILE A 335 5.98 -2.58 -13.81
C ILE A 335 6.56 -3.98 -13.53
N ILE A 336 6.88 -4.28 -12.27
CA ILE A 336 7.23 -5.62 -11.80
C ILE A 336 6.29 -5.98 -10.64
N GLY A 337 5.59 -7.09 -10.77
CA GLY A 337 4.52 -7.56 -9.88
C GLY A 337 4.83 -8.88 -9.19
N THR A 338 4.19 -9.10 -8.05
CA THR A 338 4.06 -10.43 -7.42
C THR A 338 2.69 -10.54 -6.76
N ASN A 339 2.19 -11.74 -6.55
CA ASN A 339 1.06 -11.98 -5.66
C ASN A 339 1.59 -12.26 -4.24
N ARG A 340 0.72 -12.21 -3.24
CA ARG A 340 1.10 -12.45 -1.84
C ARG A 340 1.35 -13.94 -1.56
N ASP A 341 0.55 -14.82 -2.16
CA ASP A 341 0.47 -16.23 -1.81
C ASP A 341 0.83 -17.10 -3.04
N GLU A 342 1.92 -16.76 -3.74
CA GLU A 342 2.32 -17.34 -5.04
C GLU A 342 2.43 -18.87 -5.06
N TRP A 343 2.56 -19.55 -3.92
CA TRP A 343 2.71 -21.00 -3.89
C TRP A 343 2.11 -21.66 -2.63
N ASN A 344 0.82 -21.44 -2.38
CA ASN A 344 0.04 -22.18 -1.38
C ASN A 344 -0.69 -23.37 -2.04
N PHE A 345 -0.27 -24.60 -1.73
CA PHE A 345 -0.81 -25.83 -2.35
C PHE A 345 -1.64 -26.71 -1.40
N GLY A 346 -1.88 -26.23 -0.18
CA GLY A 346 -2.79 -26.85 0.77
C GLY A 346 -2.15 -27.28 2.08
N SER A 347 -2.42 -26.51 3.12
CA SER A 347 -2.65 -27.03 4.47
C SER A 347 -3.89 -26.34 5.05
N GLU A 348 -4.62 -27.03 5.93
CA GLU A 348 -5.81 -26.48 6.60
C GLU A 348 -5.50 -25.18 7.34
N PRO A 349 -6.49 -24.29 7.58
CA PRO A 349 -6.28 -23.04 8.32
C PRO A 349 -6.03 -23.29 9.82
N ALA A 350 -4.83 -23.77 10.13
CA ALA A 350 -4.24 -23.74 11.45
C ALA A 350 -3.60 -22.36 11.71
N GLU A 351 -3.55 -21.96 12.98
CA GLU A 351 -3.06 -20.65 13.45
C GLU A 351 -1.70 -20.25 12.85
N PRO A 352 -1.44 -18.94 12.64
CA PRO A 352 -0.21 -18.46 12.03
C PRO A 352 1.03 -18.99 12.78
N PRO A 353 1.86 -19.84 12.15
CA PRO A 353 2.96 -20.47 12.84
C PRO A 353 4.05 -19.46 13.21
N VAL A 354 4.73 -19.71 14.33
CA VAL A 354 5.83 -18.89 14.90
C VAL A 354 7.09 -18.85 14.00
N LYS A 355 7.03 -19.47 12.81
CA LYS A 355 8.00 -19.39 11.72
C LYS A 355 7.22 -19.34 10.40
N PRO A 356 7.69 -18.60 9.37
CA PRO A 356 7.05 -18.64 8.06
C PRO A 356 6.96 -20.10 7.57
N PRO A 357 5.79 -20.57 7.11
CA PRO A 357 5.65 -21.94 6.63
C PRO A 357 6.60 -22.19 5.45
N PRO A 358 7.02 -23.45 5.19
CA PRO A 358 7.95 -23.78 4.10
C PRO A 358 7.51 -23.24 2.73
N GLU A 359 6.20 -23.16 2.51
CA GLU A 359 5.55 -22.60 1.32
C GLU A 359 5.81 -21.10 1.13
N GLN A 360 5.91 -20.32 2.23
CA GLN A 360 6.26 -18.90 2.18
C GLN A 360 7.73 -18.70 1.81
N VAL A 361 8.64 -19.53 2.34
CA VAL A 361 10.06 -19.51 1.96
C VAL A 361 10.25 -19.90 0.49
N HIS A 362 9.45 -20.84 -0.03
CA HIS A 362 9.46 -21.20 -1.45
C HIS A 362 8.89 -20.08 -2.34
N THR A 363 7.80 -19.44 -1.92
CA THR A 363 7.19 -18.26 -2.55
C THR A 363 8.18 -17.11 -2.67
N ASP A 364 8.81 -16.72 -1.56
CA ASP A 364 9.77 -15.61 -1.52
C ASP A 364 11.02 -15.91 -2.34
N SER A 365 11.57 -17.14 -2.28
CA SER A 365 12.76 -17.50 -3.06
C SER A 365 12.50 -17.64 -4.56
N THR A 366 11.27 -17.92 -4.98
CA THR A 366 10.92 -18.16 -6.39
C THR A 366 10.41 -16.91 -7.10
N PHE A 367 9.65 -16.04 -6.42
CA PHE A 367 8.99 -14.87 -7.03
C PHE A 367 9.32 -13.56 -6.30
N GLY A 368 9.09 -13.48 -4.98
CA GLY A 368 9.22 -12.26 -4.19
C GLY A 368 10.62 -11.62 -4.23
N CYS A 369 11.63 -12.37 -3.82
CA CYS A 369 13.03 -11.93 -3.80
C CYS A 369 13.59 -11.68 -5.21
N PRO A 370 13.36 -12.52 -6.24
CA PRO A 370 13.71 -12.21 -7.63
C PRO A 370 13.12 -10.88 -8.14
N ALA A 371 11.84 -10.61 -7.86
CA ALA A 371 11.18 -9.36 -8.27
C ALA A 371 11.75 -8.12 -7.55
N HIS A 372 12.04 -8.25 -6.25
CA HIS A 372 12.74 -7.22 -5.47
C HIS A 372 14.15 -6.96 -6.03
N PHE A 373 14.94 -8.03 -6.27
CA PHE A 373 16.31 -7.94 -6.77
C PHE A 373 16.37 -7.30 -8.17
N GLU A 374 15.51 -7.72 -9.10
CA GLU A 374 15.43 -7.12 -10.43
C GLU A 374 15.12 -5.62 -10.33
N THR A 375 14.15 -5.26 -9.49
CA THR A 375 13.72 -3.86 -9.30
C THR A 375 14.82 -3.00 -8.69
N ALA A 376 15.55 -3.51 -7.68
CA ALA A 376 16.65 -2.77 -7.08
C ALA A 376 17.80 -2.56 -8.08
N LEU A 377 18.13 -3.58 -8.86
CA LEU A 377 19.18 -3.50 -9.88
C LEU A 377 18.81 -2.54 -11.03
N ARG A 378 17.54 -2.49 -11.43
CA ARG A 378 17.02 -1.51 -12.39
C ARG A 378 17.02 -0.09 -11.81
N SER A 379 16.66 0.05 -10.54
CA SER A 379 16.61 1.35 -9.85
C SER A 379 18.03 1.91 -9.62
N SER A 380 19.02 1.08 -9.30
CA SER A 380 20.44 1.49 -9.17
C SER A 380 21.04 1.98 -10.49
N THR A 381 20.53 1.51 -11.62
CA THR A 381 20.91 1.97 -12.98
C THR A 381 20.01 3.09 -13.53
N ASN A 382 19.16 3.67 -12.67
CA ASN A 382 18.22 4.75 -12.95
C ASN A 382 17.16 4.40 -14.03
N VAL A 383 16.78 3.13 -14.13
CA VAL A 383 15.70 2.65 -15.00
C VAL A 383 14.41 2.59 -14.18
N LYS A 384 13.48 3.52 -14.45
CA LYS A 384 12.24 3.65 -13.68
C LYS A 384 11.47 2.32 -13.62
N THR A 385 11.20 1.87 -12.41
CA THR A 385 10.51 0.60 -12.15
C THR A 385 9.47 0.80 -11.05
N TRP A 386 8.27 0.27 -11.23
CA TRP A 386 7.17 0.34 -10.27
C TRP A 386 6.85 -1.05 -9.72
N ARG A 387 6.63 -1.17 -8.40
CA ARG A 387 6.24 -2.42 -7.74
C ARG A 387 4.77 -2.43 -7.37
N TYR A 388 4.12 -3.58 -7.52
CA TYR A 388 2.85 -3.90 -6.87
C TYR A 388 2.92 -5.26 -6.18
N MET A 389 2.04 -5.47 -5.20
CA MET A 389 1.66 -6.78 -4.72
C MET A 389 0.14 -6.94 -4.77
N TYR A 390 -0.33 -8.08 -5.27
CA TYR A 390 -1.75 -8.44 -5.24
C TYR A 390 -2.02 -9.36 -4.04
N SER A 391 -2.99 -8.98 -3.21
CA SER A 391 -3.21 -9.56 -1.88
C SER A 391 -4.68 -9.90 -1.61
N SER A 392 -5.51 -9.97 -2.65
CA SER A 392 -6.94 -10.31 -2.52
C SER A 392 -7.16 -11.82 -2.62
N ASN A 393 -7.95 -12.37 -1.71
CA ASN A 393 -8.50 -13.73 -1.83
C ASN A 393 -9.96 -13.62 -2.30
N PHE A 394 -10.25 -14.01 -3.54
CA PHE A 394 -11.59 -14.00 -4.13
C PHE A 394 -11.98 -15.42 -4.54
N THR A 395 -12.84 -16.06 -3.75
CA THR A 395 -13.16 -17.49 -3.86
C THR A 395 -13.97 -17.88 -5.11
N ASN A 396 -14.60 -16.91 -5.78
CA ASN A 396 -15.16 -17.08 -7.11
C ASN A 396 -14.07 -17.27 -8.19
N ILE A 397 -12.89 -16.67 -8.01
CA ILE A 397 -11.75 -16.82 -8.91
C ILE A 397 -10.96 -18.09 -8.56
N MET A 398 -10.43 -18.14 -7.33
CA MET A 398 -9.69 -19.28 -6.77
C MET A 398 -10.50 -19.90 -5.64
N PRO A 399 -11.33 -20.93 -5.89
CA PRO A 399 -12.16 -21.54 -4.88
C PRO A 399 -11.33 -22.44 -3.96
N GLY A 400 -11.24 -22.02 -2.70
CA GLY A 400 -10.46 -22.63 -1.63
C GLY A 400 -9.84 -21.52 -0.75
N ASP A 401 -8.92 -21.90 0.14
CA ASP A 401 -8.19 -20.97 1.01
C ASP A 401 -6.77 -20.68 0.49
N GLU A 402 -6.51 -20.85 -0.82
CA GLU A 402 -5.19 -20.66 -1.42
C GLU A 402 -4.71 -19.19 -1.46
N GLY A 403 -5.58 -18.24 -1.10
CA GLY A 403 -5.23 -16.83 -0.95
C GLY A 403 -5.10 -16.07 -2.27
N ALA A 404 -4.20 -15.09 -2.31
CA ALA A 404 -3.77 -14.44 -3.54
C ALA A 404 -2.79 -15.34 -4.31
N PHE A 405 -3.30 -16.47 -4.81
CA PHE A 405 -2.53 -17.52 -5.47
C PHE A 405 -1.88 -17.06 -6.78
N HIS A 406 -0.90 -17.81 -7.30
CA HIS A 406 -0.24 -17.54 -8.58
C HIS A 406 -1.25 -17.36 -9.73
N SER A 407 -1.18 -16.23 -10.43
CA SER A 407 -2.08 -15.84 -11.53
C SER A 407 -3.48 -15.35 -11.11
N ALA A 408 -3.82 -15.34 -9.81
CA ALA A 408 -5.14 -14.92 -9.31
C ALA A 408 -5.45 -13.42 -9.51
N GLU A 409 -4.46 -12.61 -9.85
CA GLU A 409 -4.55 -11.20 -10.21
C GLU A 409 -5.02 -10.98 -11.65
N LEU A 410 -4.77 -11.94 -12.55
CA LEU A 410 -5.05 -11.79 -13.98
C LEU A 410 -6.54 -11.54 -14.29
N PRO A 411 -7.53 -12.25 -13.69
CA PRO A 411 -8.93 -11.99 -14.00
C PRO A 411 -9.39 -10.58 -13.61
N LEU A 412 -8.74 -9.97 -12.60
CA LEU A 412 -9.00 -8.59 -12.19
C LEU A 412 -8.45 -7.62 -13.25
N ILE A 413 -7.27 -7.88 -13.81
CA ILE A 413 -6.68 -7.02 -14.86
C ILE A 413 -7.41 -7.21 -16.19
N PHE A 414 -7.71 -8.43 -16.62
CA PHE A 414 -8.45 -8.69 -17.86
C PHE A 414 -9.94 -8.27 -17.77
N GLY A 415 -10.50 -8.22 -16.55
CA GLY A 415 -11.90 -7.88 -16.30
C GLY A 415 -12.84 -9.07 -16.48
N THR A 416 -12.32 -10.28 -16.32
CA THR A 416 -12.99 -11.57 -16.49
C THR A 416 -13.28 -12.24 -15.14
N HIS A 417 -13.13 -11.52 -14.03
CA HIS A 417 -13.27 -12.04 -12.68
C HIS A 417 -14.69 -12.58 -12.35
N ASP A 418 -15.71 -12.15 -13.09
CA ASP A 418 -17.12 -12.51 -12.89
C ASP A 418 -17.69 -13.51 -13.91
N ILE A 419 -16.86 -14.06 -14.83
CA ILE A 419 -17.34 -14.96 -15.90
C ILE A 419 -17.58 -16.42 -15.46
N ALA A 420 -17.14 -16.77 -14.25
CA ALA A 420 -17.15 -18.13 -13.72
C ALA A 420 -18.12 -18.26 -12.52
N ARG A 421 -18.02 -19.40 -11.81
CA ARG A 421 -18.58 -19.73 -10.47
C ARG A 421 -19.68 -18.80 -9.91
N SER A 422 -19.35 -17.57 -9.51
CA SER A 422 -20.32 -16.58 -9.06
C SER A 422 -19.93 -15.16 -9.51
N LYS A 423 -20.94 -14.28 -9.57
CA LYS A 423 -20.72 -12.86 -9.84
C LYS A 423 -19.92 -12.20 -8.72
N SER A 424 -18.99 -11.35 -9.14
CA SER A 424 -18.09 -10.64 -8.25
C SER A 424 -18.76 -9.61 -7.34
N GLY A 425 -18.16 -9.42 -6.16
CA GLY A 425 -18.64 -8.47 -5.16
C GLY A 425 -18.33 -6.99 -5.52
N PRO A 426 -19.04 -6.00 -4.93
CA PRO A 426 -18.76 -4.58 -5.20
C PRO A 426 -17.33 -4.13 -4.87
N PHE A 427 -16.64 -4.83 -3.97
CA PHE A 427 -15.24 -4.57 -3.65
C PHE A 427 -14.28 -5.11 -4.72
N GLU A 428 -14.50 -6.33 -5.20
CA GLU A 428 -13.73 -6.98 -6.25
C GLU A 428 -13.76 -6.18 -7.56
N TYR A 429 -14.94 -5.66 -7.95
CA TYR A 429 -15.07 -4.71 -9.05
C TYR A 429 -14.24 -3.43 -8.86
N LYS A 430 -14.12 -2.90 -7.63
CA LYS A 430 -13.27 -1.72 -7.34
C LYS A 430 -11.79 -2.06 -7.51
N VAL A 431 -11.35 -3.25 -7.07
CA VAL A 431 -9.98 -3.74 -7.25
C VAL A 431 -9.65 -3.91 -8.74
N SER A 432 -10.50 -4.63 -9.49
CA SER A 432 -10.35 -4.80 -10.95
C SER A 432 -10.25 -3.46 -11.68
N HIS A 433 -11.21 -2.58 -11.48
CA HIS A 433 -11.23 -1.27 -12.13
C HIS A 433 -9.98 -0.45 -11.81
N ALA A 434 -9.49 -0.48 -10.57
CA ALA A 434 -8.28 0.25 -10.19
C ALA A 434 -7.03 -0.32 -10.85
N MET A 435 -6.82 -1.64 -10.84
CA MET A 435 -5.68 -2.29 -11.51
C MET A 435 -5.67 -1.94 -13.00
N GLN A 436 -6.80 -2.13 -13.67
CA GLN A 436 -6.99 -1.76 -15.07
C GLN A 436 -6.77 -0.28 -15.36
N ASP A 437 -7.13 0.60 -14.44
CA ASP A 437 -6.89 2.05 -14.55
C ASP A 437 -5.41 2.42 -14.40
N TYR A 438 -4.66 1.72 -13.53
CA TYR A 438 -3.22 1.90 -13.40
C TYR A 438 -2.47 1.35 -14.62
N TRP A 439 -2.79 0.13 -15.07
CA TRP A 439 -2.19 -0.44 -16.29
C TRP A 439 -2.48 0.46 -17.50
N LEU A 440 -3.71 0.98 -17.63
CA LEU A 440 -4.07 1.93 -18.69
C LEU A 440 -3.24 3.23 -18.60
N ALA A 441 -3.06 3.78 -17.40
CA ALA A 441 -2.24 4.97 -17.22
C ALA A 441 -0.76 4.73 -17.58
N PHE A 442 -0.23 3.55 -17.23
CA PHE A 442 1.14 3.16 -17.57
C PHE A 442 1.35 3.02 -19.08
N ILE A 443 0.46 2.35 -19.81
CA ILE A 443 0.62 2.21 -21.28
C ILE A 443 0.35 3.51 -22.05
N GLN A 444 -0.40 4.45 -21.47
CA GLN A 444 -0.61 5.78 -22.06
C GLN A 444 0.62 6.68 -21.91
N ASP A 445 1.28 6.62 -20.74
CA ASP A 445 2.49 7.38 -20.40
C ASP A 445 3.31 6.56 -19.38
N PRO A 446 4.30 5.76 -19.84
CA PRO A 446 5.02 4.87 -18.95
C PRO A 446 6.07 5.58 -18.08
N TYR A 447 6.32 6.88 -18.32
CA TYR A 447 7.29 7.67 -17.56
C TYR A 447 6.66 8.46 -16.42
N ALA A 448 5.38 8.82 -16.51
CA ALA A 448 4.68 9.62 -15.50
C ALA A 448 3.19 9.27 -15.29
N GLY A 449 2.57 8.38 -16.07
CA GLY A 449 1.16 8.02 -15.96
C GLY A 449 0.77 7.44 -14.59
N LEU A 450 1.58 6.52 -14.06
CA LEU A 450 1.42 5.98 -12.70
C LEU A 450 1.65 7.04 -11.62
N THR A 451 2.71 7.86 -11.76
CA THR A 451 3.01 8.97 -10.85
C THR A 451 1.86 9.98 -10.77
N LYS A 452 1.20 10.29 -11.89
CA LYS A 452 0.00 11.15 -11.96
C LYS A 452 -1.21 10.56 -11.24
N LYS A 453 -1.29 9.23 -11.09
CA LYS A 453 -2.27 8.52 -10.26
C LYS A 453 -1.78 8.26 -8.82
N GLY A 454 -0.64 8.82 -8.40
CA GLY A 454 -0.10 8.70 -7.05
C GLY A 454 0.82 7.49 -6.80
N TRP A 455 0.99 6.59 -7.77
CA TRP A 455 1.91 5.45 -7.67
C TRP A 455 3.32 5.87 -8.12
N GLN A 456 4.21 6.08 -7.16
CA GLN A 456 5.60 6.45 -7.43
C GLN A 456 6.44 5.25 -7.88
N PRO A 457 7.44 5.45 -8.76
CA PRO A 457 8.45 4.44 -9.03
C PRO A 457 9.30 4.20 -7.78
N THR A 458 9.92 3.03 -7.70
CA THR A 458 10.96 2.73 -6.70
C THR A 458 12.09 3.75 -6.83
N ALA A 459 12.55 4.27 -5.69
CA ALA A 459 13.60 5.27 -5.64
C ALA A 459 14.95 4.67 -6.12
N PRO A 460 15.82 5.46 -6.80
CA PRO A 460 17.15 4.99 -7.17
C PRO A 460 17.97 4.57 -5.93
N GLY A 461 18.55 3.38 -5.96
CA GLY A 461 19.33 2.81 -4.86
C GLY A 461 19.71 1.34 -5.11
N GLY A 462 20.52 0.76 -4.22
CA GLY A 462 20.97 -0.65 -4.28
C GLY A 462 19.94 -1.67 -3.76
N ALA A 463 20.37 -2.93 -3.61
CA ALA A 463 19.54 -4.05 -3.15
C ALA A 463 18.85 -3.80 -1.79
N ASP A 464 19.50 -3.04 -0.91
CA ASP A 464 19.06 -2.73 0.46
C ASP A 464 18.09 -1.54 0.53
N THR A 465 17.69 -0.98 -0.61
CA THR A 465 16.79 0.18 -0.68
C THR A 465 15.35 -0.25 -0.42
N LEU A 466 14.68 0.43 0.52
CA LEU A 466 13.25 0.28 0.75
C LEU A 466 12.46 0.55 -0.54
N GLN A 467 11.81 -0.49 -1.08
CA GLN A 467 10.96 -0.35 -2.25
C GLN A 467 9.56 0.13 -1.85
N THR A 468 8.89 0.84 -2.76
CA THR A 468 7.55 1.40 -2.53
C THR A 468 6.66 1.05 -3.71
N GLY A 469 5.38 0.82 -3.45
CA GLY A 469 4.45 0.30 -4.44
C GLY A 469 2.97 0.45 -4.08
N VAL A 470 2.11 -0.29 -4.77
CA VAL A 470 0.67 -0.32 -4.54
C VAL A 470 0.20 -1.73 -4.23
N GLU A 471 -0.58 -1.87 -3.16
CA GLU A 471 -1.21 -3.13 -2.74
C GLU A 471 -2.67 -3.18 -3.16
N PHE A 472 -2.97 -4.22 -3.95
CA PHE A 472 -4.30 -4.46 -4.49
C PHE A 472 -5.05 -5.46 -3.60
N GLY A 473 -5.92 -4.90 -2.76
CA GLY A 473 -6.98 -5.59 -2.03
C GLY A 473 -6.62 -6.12 -0.63
N PHE A 474 -5.48 -5.70 -0.07
CA PHE A 474 -5.18 -5.94 1.34
C PHE A 474 -6.19 -5.23 2.25
N ASP A 475 -6.71 -5.91 3.28
CA ASP A 475 -7.66 -5.37 4.28
C ASP A 475 -8.87 -4.64 3.64
N ASN A 476 -9.46 -5.23 2.59
CA ASN A 476 -10.56 -4.64 1.82
C ASN A 476 -10.28 -3.21 1.29
N ARG A 477 -9.01 -2.87 1.04
CA ARG A 477 -8.56 -1.56 0.55
C ARG A 477 -7.62 -1.66 -0.63
N ILE A 478 -7.49 -0.55 -1.35
CA ILE A 478 -6.48 -0.35 -2.39
C ILE A 478 -5.50 0.67 -1.81
N VAL A 479 -4.30 0.22 -1.43
CA VAL A 479 -3.41 0.98 -0.54
C VAL A 479 -2.07 1.18 -1.22
N ALA A 480 -1.65 2.43 -1.43
CA ALA A 480 -0.24 2.70 -1.70
C ALA A 480 0.56 2.37 -0.42
N ARG A 481 1.43 1.36 -0.47
CA ARG A 481 2.23 0.90 0.67
C ARG A 481 3.73 0.92 0.35
N ASN A 482 4.52 1.18 1.37
CA ASN A 482 5.96 0.94 1.32
C ASN A 482 6.18 -0.58 1.48
N TYR A 483 6.70 -1.23 0.45
CA TYR A 483 7.05 -2.65 0.50
C TYR A 483 8.48 -2.83 0.97
N ALA A 484 8.66 -2.88 2.28
CA ALA A 484 9.80 -3.58 2.83
C ALA A 484 9.59 -5.08 2.57
N PHE A 485 10.26 -5.65 1.56
CA PHE A 485 10.56 -7.09 1.60
C PHE A 485 11.48 -7.30 2.81
N LYS A 486 10.90 -7.74 3.94
CA LYS A 486 11.56 -7.86 5.24
C LYS A 486 12.65 -8.94 5.30
N SER A 487 13.06 -9.53 4.17
CA SER A 487 14.10 -10.55 4.11
C SER A 487 15.52 -10.03 4.35
N PHE A 488 15.76 -8.71 4.21
CA PHE A 488 17.06 -8.08 4.50
C PHE A 488 16.95 -6.70 5.20
N GLN A 489 16.00 -6.53 6.13
CA GLN A 489 16.17 -5.48 7.14
C GLN A 489 17.17 -5.95 8.21
N SER A 490 18.44 -5.73 7.92
CA SER A 490 19.42 -5.47 8.96
C SER A 490 19.02 -4.14 9.63
N GLY A 491 18.71 -4.16 10.93
CA GLY A 491 17.95 -3.10 11.58
C GLY A 491 18.67 -1.76 11.52
N ASN A 492 18.08 -0.76 10.85
CA ASN A 492 18.55 0.62 10.95
C ASN A 492 17.97 1.24 12.24
N LEU A 493 18.62 0.97 13.37
CA LEU A 493 18.23 1.52 14.67
C LEU A 493 18.50 3.02 14.68
N VAL A 494 17.47 3.81 14.97
CA VAL A 494 17.61 5.27 15.13
C VAL A 494 17.70 5.63 16.61
N VAL A 495 18.80 6.24 17.03
CA VAL A 495 19.03 6.70 18.41
C VAL A 495 18.84 8.22 18.48
N LEU A 496 18.02 8.69 19.43
CA LEU A 496 17.66 10.11 19.60
C LEU A 496 17.86 10.59 21.04
N GLY A 497 18.67 11.64 21.20
CA GLY A 497 18.85 12.37 22.46
C GLY A 497 17.73 13.39 22.75
N ASP A 498 17.63 13.83 24.01
CA ASP A 498 16.53 14.73 24.46
C ASP A 498 16.49 16.04 23.65
N ALA A 499 17.66 16.63 23.34
CA ALA A 499 17.76 17.86 22.55
C ALA A 499 17.26 17.69 21.11
N GLU A 500 17.56 16.56 20.47
CA GLU A 500 17.14 16.26 19.10
C GLU A 500 15.61 16.09 19.04
N ILE A 501 15.04 15.38 20.01
CA ILE A 501 13.60 15.18 20.12
C ILE A 501 12.88 16.51 20.41
N ARG A 502 13.43 17.33 21.31
CA ARG A 502 12.91 18.67 21.61
C ARG A 502 12.83 19.52 20.35
N ASP A 503 13.92 19.59 19.61
CA ASP A 503 14.04 20.48 18.45
C ASP A 503 13.17 19.98 17.28
N LEU A 504 12.99 18.66 17.13
CA LEU A 504 11.99 18.05 16.24
C LEU A 504 10.56 18.45 16.63
N LEU A 505 10.17 18.26 17.89
CA LEU A 505 8.79 18.45 18.37
C LEU A 505 8.37 19.92 18.47
N ILE A 506 9.29 20.81 18.82
CA ILE A 506 8.98 22.25 18.94
C ILE A 506 8.87 22.95 17.57
N SER A 507 9.55 22.42 16.56
CA SER A 507 9.53 22.93 15.18
C SER A 507 8.42 22.32 14.32
N LEU A 508 7.44 21.65 14.93
CA LEU A 508 6.27 21.14 14.22
C LEU A 508 5.34 22.28 13.81
N SER A 509 4.89 22.24 12.55
CA SER A 509 3.76 23.03 12.08
C SER A 509 2.46 22.59 12.76
N LYS A 510 1.44 23.46 12.79
CA LYS A 510 0.12 23.13 13.36
C LYS A 510 -0.48 21.86 12.74
N ASP A 511 -0.32 21.66 11.43
CA ASP A 511 -0.80 20.45 10.75
C ASP A 511 -0.04 19.17 11.15
N GLU A 512 1.28 19.26 11.40
CA GLU A 512 2.04 18.13 11.95
C GLU A 512 1.63 17.83 13.39
N VAL A 513 1.41 18.83 14.25
CA VAL A 513 0.88 18.63 15.61
C VAL A 513 -0.52 18.00 15.57
N LEU A 514 -1.38 18.41 14.64
CA LEU A 514 -2.68 17.77 14.40
C LEU A 514 -2.54 16.34 13.86
N SER A 515 -1.49 16.02 13.11
CA SER A 515 -1.18 14.64 12.69
C SER A 515 -0.75 13.77 13.86
N PHE A 516 0.09 14.29 14.76
CA PHE A 516 0.43 13.62 16.03
C PHE A 516 -0.83 13.41 16.88
N LYS A 517 -1.69 14.43 17.02
CA LYS A 517 -2.95 14.35 17.76
C LYS A 517 -3.83 13.20 17.24
N ARG A 518 -4.04 13.10 15.92
CA ARG A 518 -4.81 12.01 15.30
C ARG A 518 -4.24 10.62 15.59
N ALA A 519 -2.91 10.47 15.65
CA ALA A 519 -2.29 9.20 15.99
C ALA A 519 -2.56 8.79 17.45
N LEU A 520 -2.55 9.75 18.40
CA LEU A 520 -2.94 9.50 19.78
C LEU A 520 -4.46 9.26 19.91
N GLU A 521 -5.30 9.96 19.14
CA GLU A 521 -6.75 9.75 19.11
C GLU A 521 -7.10 8.33 18.65
N GLN A 522 -6.53 7.86 17.54
CA GLN A 522 -6.73 6.49 17.04
C GLN A 522 -6.34 5.46 18.10
N VAL A 523 -5.18 5.63 18.74
CA VAL A 523 -4.69 4.73 19.78
C VAL A 523 -5.59 4.71 21.03
N LEU A 524 -6.21 5.84 21.40
CA LEU A 524 -7.19 5.87 22.48
C LEU A 524 -8.50 5.16 22.10
N ILE A 525 -8.96 5.27 20.84
CA ILE A 525 -10.08 4.50 20.30
C ILE A 525 -9.74 2.99 20.31
N ASP A 526 -8.57 2.61 19.81
CA ASP A 526 -8.15 1.20 19.72
C ASP A 526 -8.03 0.58 21.12
N PHE A 527 -7.43 1.30 22.07
CA PHE A 527 -7.33 0.92 23.48
C PHE A 527 -8.70 0.71 24.13
N THR A 528 -9.61 1.68 23.97
CA THR A 528 -10.92 1.72 24.66
C THR A 528 -11.96 0.81 24.00
N VAL A 529 -12.00 0.80 22.67
CA VAL A 529 -13.13 0.29 21.86
C VAL A 529 -12.67 -0.76 20.84
N GLY A 530 -11.45 -0.64 20.31
CA GLY A 530 -10.84 -1.68 19.46
C GLY A 530 -10.42 -2.94 20.22
N GLY A 531 -10.42 -2.89 21.55
CA GLY A 531 -10.04 -4.01 22.42
C GLY A 531 -8.53 -4.19 22.59
N GLU A 532 -7.72 -3.21 22.20
CA GLU A 532 -6.26 -3.23 22.37
C GLU A 532 -5.85 -3.14 23.86
N GLY A 533 -6.71 -2.57 24.72
CA GLY A 533 -6.43 -2.44 26.15
C GLY A 533 -6.17 -3.78 26.86
N LYS A 534 -6.87 -4.86 26.47
CA LYS A 534 -6.67 -6.20 27.06
C LYS A 534 -5.31 -6.84 26.74
N TYR A 535 -4.55 -6.29 25.79
CA TYR A 535 -3.21 -6.73 25.42
C TYR A 535 -2.11 -5.86 26.04
N GLN A 536 -2.47 -4.81 26.80
CA GLN A 536 -1.49 -3.92 27.42
C GLN A 536 -0.97 -4.49 28.75
N PRO A 537 0.35 -4.66 28.92
CA PRO A 537 0.91 -5.20 30.16
C PRO A 537 0.80 -4.21 31.33
N THR A 538 0.63 -4.75 32.54
CA THR A 538 0.68 -3.97 33.79
C THR A 538 2.05 -3.32 33.98
N PRO A 539 2.14 -2.02 34.34
CA PRO A 539 3.41 -1.36 34.68
C PRO A 539 4.01 -1.89 35.99
N ASP A 540 5.33 -2.03 36.06
CA ASP A 540 6.07 -2.54 37.23
C ASP A 540 6.99 -1.45 37.84
N PHE A 541 7.22 -1.52 39.15
CA PHE A 541 7.95 -0.52 39.93
C PHE A 541 8.96 -1.16 40.90
N VAL A 542 10.23 -0.79 40.73
CA VAL A 542 11.32 -1.18 41.66
C VAL A 542 11.72 0.02 42.52
N ASN A 543 11.38 -0.05 43.81
CA ASN A 543 11.86 0.88 44.84
C ASN A 543 13.14 0.32 45.49
N ARG A 544 14.23 1.08 45.51
CA ARG A 544 15.48 0.71 46.18
C ARG A 544 15.56 1.36 47.58
N PRO A 545 16.24 0.73 48.56
CA PRO A 545 16.36 1.29 49.92
C PRO A 545 17.00 2.68 50.03
N ASN A 546 17.78 3.10 49.02
CA ASN A 546 18.39 4.43 48.94
C ASN A 546 17.44 5.53 48.40
N GLY A 547 16.15 5.22 48.20
CA GLY A 547 15.15 6.16 47.68
C GLY A 547 15.09 6.27 46.16
N GLN A 548 15.92 5.54 45.40
CA GLN A 548 15.76 5.43 43.95
C GLN A 548 14.46 4.66 43.63
N LYS A 549 13.69 5.16 42.66
CA LYS A 549 12.49 4.48 42.12
C LYS A 549 12.63 4.28 40.62
N THR A 550 12.32 3.09 40.12
CA THR A 550 12.34 2.78 38.69
C THR A 550 10.99 2.24 38.24
N LEU A 551 10.44 2.83 37.19
CA LEU A 551 9.25 2.36 36.46
C LEU A 551 9.72 1.60 35.21
N PHE A 552 9.19 0.40 35.03
CA PHE A 552 9.24 -0.37 33.79
C PHE A 552 7.83 -0.45 33.21
N ARG A 553 7.65 0.05 31.97
CA ARG A 553 6.35 0.04 31.29
C ARG A 553 6.50 -0.48 29.87
N THR A 554 6.11 -1.73 29.67
CA THR A 554 5.96 -2.35 28.36
C THR A 554 4.63 -1.94 27.72
N PHE A 555 4.55 -2.03 26.39
CA PHE A 555 3.34 -1.80 25.60
C PHE A 555 3.46 -2.54 24.27
N THR A 556 2.32 -2.94 23.72
CA THR A 556 2.23 -3.68 22.45
C THR A 556 1.18 -3.04 21.54
N SER A 557 1.18 -3.45 20.29
CA SER A 557 0.17 -3.20 19.26
C SER A 557 0.35 -4.27 18.18
N ALA A 558 -0.61 -4.40 17.25
CA ALA A 558 -0.49 -5.33 16.13
C ALA A 558 0.80 -5.17 15.28
N ASP A 559 1.30 -3.93 15.14
CA ASP A 559 2.43 -3.61 14.24
C ASP A 559 3.77 -3.33 14.94
N HIS A 560 3.77 -3.08 16.26
CA HIS A 560 4.96 -2.66 17.02
C HIS A 560 4.90 -3.08 18.49
N VAL A 561 6.07 -3.24 19.11
CA VAL A 561 6.23 -3.48 20.55
C VAL A 561 7.29 -2.55 21.14
N GLY A 562 7.20 -2.23 22.42
CA GLY A 562 8.29 -1.50 23.07
C GLY A 562 8.21 -1.42 24.58
N THR A 563 9.22 -0.76 25.14
CA THR A 563 9.41 -0.62 26.58
C THR A 563 9.91 0.77 26.91
N LYS A 564 9.28 1.38 27.91
CA LYS A 564 9.71 2.62 28.56
C LYS A 564 10.31 2.29 29.92
N ILE A 565 11.51 2.82 30.17
CA ILE A 565 12.19 2.72 31.46
C ILE A 565 12.40 4.13 31.99
N VAL A 566 11.97 4.38 33.22
CA VAL A 566 12.01 5.71 33.84
C VAL A 566 12.57 5.57 35.26
N VAL A 567 13.69 6.24 35.53
CA VAL A 567 14.43 6.20 36.80
C VAL A 567 14.35 7.57 37.48
N THR A 568 13.74 7.59 38.66
CA THR A 568 13.92 8.67 39.64
C THR A 568 15.17 8.34 40.46
N PRO A 569 16.28 9.08 40.32
CA PRO A 569 17.53 8.75 41.02
C PRO A 569 17.38 8.90 42.53
N ALA A 570 18.22 8.19 43.29
CA ALA A 570 18.35 8.42 44.73
C ALA A 570 18.73 9.88 45.00
N PRO A 571 18.14 10.55 46.01
CA PRO A 571 18.54 11.89 46.40
C PRO A 571 20.01 11.89 46.86
N ILE A 572 20.77 12.90 46.44
CA ILE A 572 22.14 13.13 46.90
C ILE A 572 22.20 14.38 47.76
N LYS A 573 23.15 14.45 48.70
CA LYS A 573 23.41 15.67 49.45
C LYS A 573 24.54 16.49 48.80
N ASP A 574 24.42 17.81 48.82
CA ASP A 574 25.55 18.70 48.52
C ASP A 574 26.51 18.81 49.72
N ALA A 575 27.56 19.63 49.58
CA ALA A 575 28.56 19.85 50.61
C ALA A 575 28.00 20.51 51.89
N ASP A 576 26.89 21.26 51.75
CA ASP A 576 26.21 21.95 52.84
C ASP A 576 25.08 21.10 53.46
N GLY A 577 24.86 19.88 52.95
CA GLY A 577 23.90 18.90 53.45
C GLY A 577 22.49 19.01 52.86
N ASN A 578 22.25 19.92 51.91
CA ASN A 578 20.96 20.08 51.23
C ASN A 578 20.72 18.92 50.27
N THR A 579 19.45 18.56 50.08
CA THR A 579 19.08 17.46 49.17
C THR A 579 18.97 17.95 47.73
N LEU A 580 19.95 17.56 46.91
CA LEU A 580 19.95 17.75 45.46
C LEU A 580 19.14 16.61 44.80
N ASN A 581 17.97 16.97 44.27
CA ASN A 581 17.19 16.10 43.40
C ASN A 581 17.75 16.14 41.98
N ARG A 582 18.19 14.99 41.46
CA ARG A 582 18.64 14.87 40.07
C ARG A 582 17.44 14.83 39.11
N PRO A 583 17.60 15.27 37.85
CA PRO A 583 16.58 15.11 36.82
C PRO A 583 16.17 13.65 36.66
N LEU A 584 14.89 13.45 36.35
CA LEU A 584 14.32 12.15 36.01
C LEU A 584 14.90 11.67 34.68
N GLY A 585 15.56 10.51 34.68
CA GLY A 585 16.19 9.93 33.50
C GLY A 585 15.34 8.79 32.94
N GLY A 586 15.37 8.55 31.64
CA GLY A 586 14.65 7.42 31.06
C GLY A 586 14.89 7.24 29.57
N LEU A 587 14.48 6.08 29.07
CA LEU A 587 14.54 5.74 27.65
C LEU A 587 13.23 5.08 27.20
N LEU A 588 12.98 5.17 25.90
CA LEU A 588 11.94 4.49 25.16
C LEU A 588 12.64 3.61 24.12
N SER A 589 12.47 2.29 24.19
CA SER A 589 12.99 1.32 23.24
C SER A 589 11.85 0.75 22.42
N LEU A 590 11.97 0.77 21.08
CA LEU A 590 10.91 0.42 20.15
C LEU A 590 11.40 -0.64 19.15
N CYS A 591 10.54 -1.61 18.88
CA CYS A 591 10.71 -2.62 17.84
C CYS A 591 9.46 -2.67 16.94
N ASP A 592 9.61 -3.21 15.73
CA ASP A 592 8.48 -3.57 14.88
C ASP A 592 7.82 -4.90 15.34
N SER A 593 6.75 -5.32 14.66
CA SER A 593 6.05 -6.59 14.91
C SER A 593 6.89 -7.86 14.69
N ALA A 594 8.06 -7.76 14.05
CA ALA A 594 9.02 -8.87 13.93
C ALA A 594 10.07 -8.86 15.06
N GLY A 595 10.00 -7.90 15.98
CA GLY A 595 10.98 -7.71 17.06
C GLY A 595 12.26 -6.99 16.63
N VAL A 596 12.35 -6.50 15.39
CA VAL A 596 13.52 -5.77 14.88
C VAL A 596 13.59 -4.40 15.57
N PRO A 597 14.71 -4.03 16.23
CA PRO A 597 14.84 -2.74 16.89
C PRO A 597 14.77 -1.57 15.89
N THR A 598 13.82 -0.66 16.10
CA THR A 598 13.56 0.47 15.19
C THR A 598 14.03 1.81 15.75
N GLY A 599 14.11 1.96 17.08
CA GLY A 599 14.79 3.09 17.69
C GLY A 599 14.88 3.08 19.22
N ILE A 600 15.82 3.89 19.73
CA ILE A 600 16.01 4.20 21.16
C ILE A 600 15.93 5.73 21.34
N LEU A 601 14.97 6.20 22.12
CA LEU A 601 14.75 7.62 22.36
C LEU A 601 14.98 7.94 23.84
N ASN A 602 15.49 9.12 24.17
CA ASN A 602 15.35 9.65 25.53
C ASN A 602 13.86 9.83 25.86
N ALA A 603 13.42 9.38 27.05
CA ALA A 603 12.00 9.39 27.39
C ALA A 603 11.44 10.75 27.82
N ALA A 604 12.26 11.75 28.17
CA ALA A 604 11.76 12.97 28.82
C ALA A 604 10.94 13.87 27.88
N GLU A 605 11.43 14.24 26.70
CA GLU A 605 10.59 14.97 25.72
C GLU A 605 9.37 14.18 25.22
N PRO A 606 9.46 12.91 24.78
CA PRO A 606 8.29 12.15 24.33
C PRO A 606 7.21 12.05 25.41
N THR A 607 7.58 11.84 26.68
CA THR A 607 6.62 11.78 27.80
C THR A 607 5.92 13.12 28.01
N GLY A 608 6.67 14.22 28.03
CA GLY A 608 6.09 15.55 28.22
C GLY A 608 5.13 15.91 27.09
N TYR A 609 5.55 15.67 25.84
CA TYR A 609 4.75 15.94 24.65
C TYR A 609 3.49 15.07 24.60
N ARG A 610 3.61 13.74 24.74
CA ARG A 610 2.48 12.81 24.57
C ARG A 610 1.45 12.92 25.67
N THR A 611 1.87 13.05 26.94
CA THR A 611 0.92 13.21 28.07
C THR A 611 0.18 14.53 27.96
N THR A 612 0.88 15.61 27.57
CA THR A 612 0.23 16.89 27.27
C THR A 612 -0.78 16.75 26.13
N LEU A 613 -0.38 16.15 25.00
CA LEU A 613 -1.24 16.09 23.84
C LEU A 613 -2.49 15.23 24.09
N SER A 614 -2.38 14.15 24.88
CA SER A 614 -3.54 13.40 25.41
C SER A 614 -4.48 14.30 26.23
N ALA A 615 -3.96 15.09 27.17
CA ALA A 615 -4.78 15.99 27.99
C ALA A 615 -5.41 17.15 27.21
N LEU A 616 -4.79 17.57 26.09
CA LEU A 616 -5.32 18.60 25.22
C LEU A 616 -6.36 18.07 24.22
N ILE A 617 -6.48 16.76 23.96
CA ILE A 617 -7.52 16.21 23.07
C ILE A 617 -8.92 16.66 23.51
N PRO A 618 -9.38 16.44 24.76
CA PRO A 618 -10.69 16.94 25.20
C PRO A 618 -10.81 18.46 25.17
N TRP A 619 -9.71 19.18 25.45
CA TRP A 619 -9.68 20.64 25.40
C TRP A 619 -9.85 21.19 23.96
N THR A 620 -9.47 20.43 22.92
CA THR A 620 -9.74 20.86 21.54
C THR A 620 -11.23 20.89 21.17
N TRP A 621 -12.11 20.24 21.95
CA TRP A 621 -13.55 20.28 21.75
C TRP A 621 -14.22 21.56 22.31
N ARG A 622 -13.53 22.31 23.19
CA ARG A 622 -14.06 23.51 23.85
C ARG A 622 -14.25 24.67 22.88
N LYS A 623 -15.36 25.41 22.99
CA LYS A 623 -15.55 26.66 22.22
C LYS A 623 -14.77 27.85 22.78
N ASN A 624 -14.54 27.89 24.09
CA ASN A 624 -13.89 29.00 24.78
C ASN A 624 -12.53 28.55 25.35
N THR A 625 -11.48 29.33 25.07
CA THR A 625 -10.08 29.02 25.42
C THR A 625 -9.23 30.29 25.60
N GLU A 626 -9.84 31.43 25.89
CA GLU A 626 -9.14 32.71 25.92
C GLU A 626 -8.19 32.83 27.12
N ASN A 627 -8.63 32.36 28.29
CA ASN A 627 -7.94 32.47 29.57
C ASN A 627 -7.55 31.08 30.09
N VAL A 628 -6.25 30.77 30.05
CA VAL A 628 -5.69 29.46 30.45
C VAL A 628 -4.87 29.61 31.72
N VAL A 629 -5.07 28.70 32.68
CA VAL A 629 -4.29 28.62 33.93
C VAL A 629 -3.53 27.30 33.95
N ILE A 630 -2.23 27.33 34.24
CA ILE A 630 -1.39 26.13 34.30
C ILE A 630 -0.70 26.05 35.65
N PHE A 631 -1.01 25.01 36.43
CA PHE A 631 -0.33 24.70 37.68
C PHE A 631 0.91 23.86 37.43
N GLY A 632 2.05 24.36 37.87
CA GLY A 632 3.35 23.71 37.80
C GLY A 632 4.24 24.23 36.67
N ALA A 633 5.45 24.66 37.01
CA ALA A 633 6.50 25.06 36.06
C ALA A 633 7.49 23.90 35.76
N GLY A 634 6.96 22.69 35.56
CA GLY A 634 7.73 21.49 35.23
C GLY A 634 7.71 21.15 33.74
N LYS A 635 8.32 20.02 33.35
CA LYS A 635 8.35 19.56 31.94
C LYS A 635 6.95 19.43 31.33
N GLN A 636 5.96 19.00 32.12
CA GLN A 636 4.56 18.91 31.68
C GLN A 636 3.93 20.29 31.46
N GLY A 637 4.00 21.21 32.44
CA GLY A 637 3.49 22.58 32.30
C GLY A 637 4.14 23.36 31.15
N LEU A 638 5.45 23.16 30.93
CA LEU A 638 6.17 23.68 29.76
C LEU A 638 5.54 23.18 28.45
N TRP A 639 5.35 21.87 28.30
CA TRP A 639 4.69 21.32 27.10
C TRP A 639 3.23 21.73 26.96
N HIS A 640 2.46 21.85 28.04
CA HIS A 640 1.08 22.36 28.01
C HIS A 640 1.04 23.77 27.41
N THR A 641 1.95 24.65 27.84
CA THR A 641 2.03 26.01 27.32
C THR A 641 2.41 26.00 25.83
N ARG A 642 3.45 25.24 25.45
CA ARG A 642 3.88 25.10 24.05
C ARG A 642 2.77 24.59 23.13
N LEU A 643 2.10 23.49 23.51
CA LEU A 643 1.07 22.86 22.67
C LEU A 643 -0.26 23.63 22.68
N ALA A 644 -0.60 24.33 23.76
CA ALA A 644 -1.73 25.27 23.76
C ALA A 644 -1.53 26.38 22.71
N LEU A 645 -0.34 27.00 22.68
CA LEU A 645 0.02 28.00 21.67
C LEU A 645 0.08 27.41 20.25
N ALA A 646 0.65 26.22 20.08
CA ALA A 646 0.75 25.55 18.77
C ALA A 646 -0.62 25.19 18.17
N LEU A 647 -1.57 24.75 18.99
CA LEU A 647 -2.91 24.35 18.55
C LEU A 647 -3.88 25.53 18.44
N ARG A 648 -3.93 26.41 19.45
CA ARG A 648 -4.98 27.44 19.62
C ARG A 648 -4.42 28.83 19.95
N GLY A 649 -3.16 29.11 19.66
CA GLY A 649 -2.52 30.40 19.95
C GLY A 649 -3.15 31.63 19.27
N SER A 650 -4.04 31.45 18.28
CA SER A 650 -4.86 32.53 17.70
C SER A 650 -6.11 32.89 18.53
N GLU A 651 -6.49 32.04 19.48
CA GLU A 651 -7.71 32.14 20.29
C GLU A 651 -7.40 32.48 21.75
N ILE A 652 -6.23 32.06 22.24
CA ILE A 652 -5.75 32.36 23.60
C ILE A 652 -5.37 33.84 23.69
N LYS A 653 -5.93 34.52 24.71
CA LYS A 653 -5.55 35.89 25.09
C LYS A 653 -4.47 35.90 26.17
N LYS A 654 -4.57 34.99 27.15
CA LYS A 654 -3.68 34.95 28.32
C LYS A 654 -3.46 33.53 28.83
N ILE A 655 -2.21 33.21 29.16
CA ILE A 655 -1.83 32.02 29.93
C ILE A 655 -1.17 32.49 31.23
N THR A 656 -1.67 32.04 32.38
CA THR A 656 -1.08 32.33 33.70
C THR A 656 -0.50 31.08 34.32
N ILE A 657 0.79 31.13 34.66
CA ILE A 657 1.51 30.03 35.32
C ILE A 657 1.43 30.21 36.84
N VAL A 658 0.91 29.20 37.53
CA VAL A 658 0.83 29.15 39.00
C VAL A 658 1.81 28.09 39.50
N ASN A 659 2.78 28.48 40.33
CA ASN A 659 3.83 27.57 40.79
C ASN A 659 4.40 27.99 42.15
N ARG A 660 4.72 27.01 43.00
CA ARG A 660 5.32 27.23 44.34
C ARG A 660 6.67 27.97 44.33
N SER A 661 7.30 28.11 43.16
CA SER A 661 8.56 28.83 42.96
C SER A 661 8.39 29.83 41.83
N VAL A 662 8.33 31.11 42.17
CA VAL A 662 8.18 32.22 41.20
C VAL A 662 9.32 32.25 40.19
N GLY A 663 10.56 31.93 40.61
CA GLY A 663 11.73 31.85 39.74
C GLY A 663 11.52 30.84 38.59
N ARG A 664 11.20 29.58 38.92
CA ARG A 664 10.94 28.54 37.91
C ARG A 664 9.79 28.89 36.95
N ALA A 665 8.77 29.60 37.43
CA ALA A 665 7.68 30.07 36.57
C ALA A 665 8.14 31.20 35.63
N LYS A 666 8.93 32.16 36.12
CA LYS A 666 9.54 33.22 35.29
C LYS A 666 10.51 32.67 34.25
N ASP A 667 11.33 31.66 34.60
CA ASP A 667 12.22 30.96 33.67
C ASP A 667 11.46 30.24 32.56
N MET A 668 10.35 29.57 32.92
CA MET A 668 9.47 28.91 31.96
C MET A 668 8.77 29.92 31.05
N VAL A 669 8.22 31.01 31.60
CA VAL A 669 7.59 32.09 30.81
C VAL A 669 8.58 32.73 29.85
N LYS A 670 9.81 33.00 30.30
CA LYS A 670 10.89 33.49 29.42
C LYS A 670 11.15 32.52 28.26
N THR A 671 11.36 31.24 28.58
CA THR A 671 11.62 30.18 27.59
C THR A 671 10.51 30.12 26.54
N VAL A 672 9.24 30.05 26.96
CA VAL A 672 8.11 29.96 26.03
C VAL A 672 7.89 31.28 25.27
N THR A 673 8.24 32.44 25.83
CA THR A 673 8.18 33.73 25.11
C THR A 673 9.14 33.74 23.92
N GLU A 674 10.38 33.32 24.12
CA GLU A 674 11.40 33.21 23.06
C GLU A 674 10.99 32.18 21.99
N GLU A 675 10.42 31.04 22.41
CA GLU A 675 9.91 29.99 21.52
C GLU A 675 8.68 30.45 20.72
N ASN A 676 7.74 31.15 21.35
CA ASN A 676 6.53 31.67 20.70
C ASN A 676 6.88 32.67 19.60
N GLN A 677 7.79 33.61 19.85
CA GLN A 677 8.26 34.57 18.83
C GLN A 677 8.84 33.86 17.59
N LYS A 678 9.50 32.72 17.79
CA LYS A 678 10.14 31.94 16.72
C LYS A 678 9.16 31.04 15.96
N TYR A 679 8.30 30.30 16.65
CA TYR A 679 7.53 29.19 16.08
C TYR A 679 6.04 29.51 15.87
N TRP A 680 5.30 29.87 16.91
CA TRP A 680 3.82 29.93 16.87
C TRP A 680 3.25 31.32 16.62
N LYS A 681 4.00 32.38 16.99
CA LYS A 681 3.67 33.79 16.79
C LYS A 681 2.28 34.19 17.31
N SER A 682 1.86 33.56 18.41
CA SER A 682 0.64 33.90 19.13
C SER A 682 0.77 35.26 19.81
N SER A 683 -0.34 36.00 19.87
CA SER A 683 -0.47 37.26 20.62
C SER A 683 -0.80 37.07 22.11
N ALA A 684 -0.85 35.84 22.61
CA ALA A 684 -1.19 35.55 24.00
C ALA A 684 -0.17 36.14 24.99
N SER A 685 -0.64 36.76 26.07
CA SER A 685 0.23 37.14 27.19
C SER A 685 0.60 35.92 28.04
N LEU A 686 1.82 35.89 28.57
CA LEU A 686 2.32 34.85 29.46
C LEU A 686 2.68 35.48 30.81
N ASP A 687 1.87 35.18 31.83
CA ASP A 687 1.96 35.79 33.16
C ASP A 687 2.31 34.75 34.23
N VAL A 688 2.78 35.22 35.40
CA VAL A 688 3.05 34.40 36.59
C VAL A 688 2.27 34.97 37.77
N LEU A 689 1.53 34.13 38.48
CA LEU A 689 0.98 34.48 39.79
C LEU A 689 2.08 34.30 40.86
N ASP A 690 2.40 35.36 41.61
CA ASP A 690 3.50 35.30 42.59
C ASP A 690 2.99 34.70 43.92
N PRO A 691 3.44 33.51 44.35
CA PRO A 691 3.02 32.92 45.63
C PRO A 691 3.46 33.72 46.87
N ALA A 692 4.29 34.76 46.72
CA ALA A 692 4.72 35.62 47.82
C ALA A 692 3.90 36.92 47.97
N GLN A 693 2.93 37.19 47.08
CA GLN A 693 2.11 38.41 47.17
C GLN A 693 1.09 38.34 48.32
N SER A 694 0.83 39.47 48.96
CA SER A 694 -0.01 39.55 50.18
C SER A 694 -1.49 39.20 49.99
N ASP A 695 -1.97 39.22 48.75
CA ASP A 695 -3.35 38.96 48.35
C ASP A 695 -3.49 37.66 47.51
N TYR A 696 -2.50 36.76 47.58
CA TYR A 696 -2.40 35.57 46.73
C TYR A 696 -3.71 34.77 46.62
N ASP A 697 -4.39 34.48 47.73
CA ASP A 697 -5.63 33.69 47.71
C ASP A 697 -6.79 34.40 46.99
N GLN A 698 -6.87 35.73 47.11
CA GLN A 698 -7.87 36.53 46.38
C GLN A 698 -7.53 36.61 44.88
N ALA A 699 -6.25 36.79 44.55
CA ALA A 699 -5.79 36.80 43.17
C ALA A 699 -5.96 35.43 42.48
N LEU A 700 -5.68 34.34 43.19
CA LEU A 700 -5.92 32.97 42.71
C LEU A 700 -7.41 32.69 42.50
N ALA A 701 -8.27 33.14 43.41
CA ALA A 701 -9.72 33.03 43.25
C ALA A 701 -10.24 33.84 42.05
N SER A 702 -9.79 35.08 41.89
CA SER A 702 -10.13 35.92 40.73
C SER A 702 -9.67 35.26 39.42
N LEU A 703 -8.45 34.74 39.37
CA LEU A 703 -7.89 34.03 38.21
C LEU A 703 -8.70 32.78 37.83
N LEU A 704 -9.05 31.93 38.79
CA LEU A 704 -9.77 30.67 38.53
C LEU A 704 -11.26 30.89 38.21
N SER A 705 -11.89 31.90 38.84
CA SER A 705 -13.28 32.28 38.54
C SER A 705 -13.48 32.79 37.10
N SER A 706 -12.42 33.31 36.47
CA SER A 706 -12.41 33.86 35.10
C SER A 706 -11.76 32.93 34.07
N ALA A 707 -11.22 31.78 34.47
CA ALA A 707 -10.57 30.83 33.57
C ALA A 707 -11.56 30.13 32.63
N ASP A 708 -11.13 29.91 31.38
CA ASP A 708 -11.77 29.02 30.40
C ASP A 708 -11.19 27.59 30.48
N ALA A 709 -9.91 27.47 30.84
CA ALA A 709 -9.25 26.19 31.04
C ALA A 709 -8.22 26.24 32.18
N VAL A 710 -8.15 25.16 32.96
CA VAL A 710 -7.22 24.97 34.07
C VAL A 710 -6.50 23.63 33.89
N PHE A 711 -5.17 23.64 33.90
CA PHE A 711 -4.35 22.44 33.74
C PHE A 711 -3.51 22.18 34.99
N CYS A 712 -3.75 21.05 35.66
CA CYS A 712 -2.96 20.56 36.78
C CYS A 712 -1.84 19.65 36.25
N THR A 713 -0.61 20.17 36.25
CA THR A 713 0.57 19.48 35.67
C THR A 713 1.64 19.14 36.71
N VAL A 714 1.29 19.23 37.99
CA VAL A 714 2.18 19.04 39.15
C VAL A 714 1.51 18.16 40.20
N GLY A 715 2.17 17.07 40.55
CA GLY A 715 1.69 16.16 41.58
C GLY A 715 1.56 16.82 42.95
N SER A 716 0.49 16.48 43.67
CA SER A 716 0.21 16.98 45.01
C SER A 716 -0.41 15.88 45.87
N THR A 717 -0.41 16.09 47.19
CA THR A 717 -1.08 15.25 48.20
C THR A 717 -2.22 16.02 48.89
N SER A 718 -2.62 17.14 48.31
CA SER A 718 -3.70 18.03 48.73
C SER A 718 -4.20 18.80 47.51
N PRO A 719 -5.51 19.11 47.41
CA PRO A 719 -6.08 19.79 46.25
C PRO A 719 -5.37 21.12 45.96
N LEU A 720 -5.08 21.39 44.68
CA LEU A 720 -4.40 22.63 44.26
C LEU A 720 -5.30 23.86 44.40
N PHE A 721 -6.62 23.67 44.40
CA PHE A 721 -7.67 24.65 44.60
C PHE A 721 -8.97 23.90 44.95
N SER A 722 -9.93 24.55 45.61
CA SER A 722 -11.22 23.95 45.95
C SER A 722 -12.30 24.20 44.89
N LEU A 723 -13.39 23.44 44.95
CA LEU A 723 -14.57 23.66 44.10
C LEU A 723 -15.07 25.12 44.15
N LYS A 724 -15.13 25.72 45.35
CA LYS A 724 -15.56 27.11 45.55
C LYS A 724 -14.76 28.10 44.70
N THR A 725 -13.45 27.87 44.56
CA THR A 725 -12.55 28.75 43.80
C THR A 725 -12.81 28.70 42.29
N ILE A 726 -13.37 27.60 41.77
CA ILE A 726 -13.79 27.45 40.37
C ILE A 726 -15.20 28.02 40.14
N LEU A 727 -16.14 27.76 41.04
CA LEU A 727 -17.52 28.28 40.94
C LEU A 727 -17.59 29.80 41.13
N GLY A 728 -16.65 30.37 41.89
CA GLY A 728 -16.61 31.81 42.18
C GLY A 728 -17.75 32.23 43.11
N ASP A 729 -18.42 33.33 42.77
CA ASP A 729 -19.61 33.85 43.45
C ASP A 729 -20.93 33.32 42.86
N GLY A 730 -20.86 32.42 41.87
CA GLY A 730 -22.03 31.90 41.15
C GLY A 730 -22.54 32.79 40.02
N THR A 731 -21.89 33.92 39.70
CA THR A 731 -22.31 34.82 38.61
C THR A 731 -21.72 34.43 37.24
N ARG A 732 -20.79 33.47 37.19
CA ARG A 732 -20.14 33.04 35.94
C ARG A 732 -21.13 32.32 35.01
N SER A 733 -21.16 32.75 33.75
CA SER A 733 -22.08 32.21 32.74
C SER A 733 -21.64 30.87 32.11
N ARG A 734 -20.40 30.43 32.35
CA ARG A 734 -19.77 29.23 31.74
C ARG A 734 -18.72 28.66 32.69
N LEU A 735 -18.61 27.33 32.79
CA LEU A 735 -17.60 26.65 33.61
C LEU A 735 -16.37 26.21 32.79
N PRO A 736 -15.18 26.08 33.41
CA PRO A 736 -13.94 25.83 32.68
C PRO A 736 -13.80 24.36 32.26
N PHE A 737 -12.89 24.10 31.33
CA PHE A 737 -12.28 22.77 31.22
C PHE A 737 -11.22 22.61 32.33
N VAL A 738 -11.24 21.52 33.09
CA VAL A 738 -10.21 21.22 34.10
C VAL A 738 -9.51 19.91 33.75
N GLY A 739 -8.24 19.98 33.33
CA GLY A 739 -7.43 18.80 32.97
C GLY A 739 -6.34 18.51 34.00
N ALA A 740 -6.32 17.31 34.57
CA ALA A 740 -5.44 16.94 35.67
C ALA A 740 -4.60 15.68 35.37
N ILE A 741 -3.27 15.84 35.39
CA ILE A 741 -2.29 14.79 35.03
C ILE A 741 -1.07 14.73 35.96
N GLY A 742 -0.96 15.60 36.97
CA GLY A 742 0.17 15.67 37.88
C GLY A 742 0.18 14.55 38.92
N SER A 743 -0.99 14.08 39.35
CA SER A 743 -1.20 13.02 40.34
C SER A 743 -1.56 11.70 39.67
N TRP A 744 -0.87 10.62 40.05
CA TRP A 744 -0.97 9.30 39.39
C TRP A 744 -0.81 8.10 40.34
N GLN A 745 -0.81 8.36 41.65
CA GLN A 745 -0.81 7.33 42.71
C GLN A 745 -1.99 7.60 43.65
N ALA A 746 -2.49 6.56 44.32
CA ALA A 746 -3.71 6.63 45.12
C ALA A 746 -3.59 7.53 46.37
N ASP A 747 -2.35 7.82 46.82
CA ASP A 747 -2.03 8.76 47.90
C ASP A 747 -1.85 10.21 47.41
N MET A 748 -1.86 10.44 46.10
CA MET A 748 -1.77 11.75 45.47
C MET A 748 -3.16 12.29 45.11
N ILE A 749 -3.41 13.55 45.41
CA ILE A 749 -4.60 14.30 44.99
C ILE A 749 -4.19 15.68 44.50
N GLU A 750 -4.59 16.04 43.28
CA GLU A 750 -4.43 17.39 42.72
C GLU A 750 -5.76 18.14 42.54
N LEU A 751 -6.86 17.41 42.31
CA LEU A 751 -8.22 17.94 42.31
C LEU A 751 -8.94 17.71 43.63
N ASP A 752 -9.89 18.60 43.92
CA ASP A 752 -10.85 18.48 45.02
C ASP A 752 -11.86 17.34 44.71
N PRO A 753 -12.00 16.31 45.56
CA PRO A 753 -12.97 15.24 45.34
C PRO A 753 -14.43 15.72 45.27
N GLU A 754 -14.75 16.87 45.85
CA GLU A 754 -16.08 17.50 45.72
C GLU A 754 -16.33 18.04 44.31
N MET A 755 -15.28 18.52 43.63
CA MET A 755 -15.35 19.00 42.24
C MET A 755 -15.65 17.87 41.26
N LEU A 756 -15.11 16.67 41.50
CA LEU A 756 -15.43 15.49 40.70
C LEU A 756 -16.90 15.08 40.88
N ARG A 757 -17.39 15.06 42.12
CA ARG A 757 -18.83 14.82 42.41
C ARG A 757 -19.72 15.85 41.72
N HIS A 758 -19.38 17.13 41.85
CA HIS A 758 -20.13 18.23 41.24
C HIS A 758 -20.16 18.15 39.71
N ALA A 759 -19.00 17.98 39.06
CA ALA A 759 -18.93 17.82 37.60
C ALA A 759 -19.73 16.61 37.11
N ALA A 760 -19.71 15.52 37.87
CA ALA A 760 -20.53 14.34 37.61
C ALA A 760 -22.01 14.51 38.00
N SER A 761 -22.47 15.66 38.52
CA SER A 761 -23.86 15.87 38.95
C SER A 761 -24.50 17.19 38.46
N CYS A 762 -23.84 17.98 37.59
CA CYS A 762 -24.42 19.21 37.04
C CYS A 762 -25.54 18.91 36.02
N ASP A 763 -26.55 19.78 35.91
CA ASP A 763 -27.66 19.60 34.95
C ASP A 763 -27.22 19.64 33.47
N ASP A 764 -26.11 20.33 33.17
CA ASP A 764 -25.49 20.42 31.84
C ASP A 764 -24.57 19.23 31.50
N SER A 765 -24.39 18.29 32.45
CA SER A 765 -23.55 17.12 32.28
C SER A 765 -24.18 16.04 31.38
N TYR A 766 -23.34 15.13 30.91
CA TYR A 766 -23.73 14.03 30.06
C TYR A 766 -23.34 12.67 30.69
N SER A 767 -24.26 11.71 30.61
CA SER A 767 -24.01 10.29 30.89
C SER A 767 -24.79 9.45 29.86
N PRO A 768 -24.20 8.39 29.30
CA PRO A 768 -24.90 7.45 28.42
C PRO A 768 -25.79 6.47 29.21
N HIS A 769 -25.61 6.32 30.53
CA HIS A 769 -26.20 5.21 31.30
C HIS A 769 -27.39 5.62 32.19
N GLY A 770 -27.98 6.78 31.95
CA GLY A 770 -29.11 7.30 32.75
C GLY A 770 -28.73 7.76 34.17
N ALA A 771 -27.45 7.73 34.52
CA ALA A 771 -26.94 8.42 35.70
C ALA A 771 -26.94 9.94 35.47
N GLU A 772 -26.93 10.73 36.55
CA GLU A 772 -26.52 12.13 36.45
C GLU A 772 -25.04 12.13 36.01
N GLY A 773 -24.67 12.87 34.97
CA GLY A 773 -23.28 13.24 34.61
C GLY A 773 -22.15 12.20 34.54
N SER A 774 -20.98 12.70 34.17
CA SER A 774 -19.72 11.95 34.10
C SER A 774 -18.50 12.87 34.08
N ILE A 775 -17.33 12.35 34.47
CA ILE A 775 -16.02 12.97 34.23
C ILE A 775 -15.26 12.19 33.13
N LEU A 776 -14.30 12.84 32.47
CA LEU A 776 -13.48 12.21 31.44
C LEU A 776 -12.21 11.57 32.05
N VAL A 777 -11.84 10.40 31.54
CA VAL A 777 -10.59 9.70 31.88
C VAL A 777 -9.91 9.15 30.62
N ASP A 778 -8.61 8.87 30.67
CA ASP A 778 -7.93 8.15 29.57
C ASP A 778 -7.98 6.62 29.74
N ASP A 779 -7.98 6.14 30.98
CA ASP A 779 -8.07 4.73 31.36
C ASP A 779 -8.99 4.60 32.58
N LEU A 780 -10.13 3.90 32.45
CA LEU A 780 -11.13 3.78 33.52
C LEU A 780 -10.64 2.89 34.66
N GLU A 781 -10.02 1.75 34.35
CA GLU A 781 -9.56 0.79 35.36
C GLU A 781 -8.42 1.39 36.20
N GLU A 782 -7.43 2.00 35.54
CA GLU A 782 -6.33 2.66 36.23
C GLU A 782 -6.78 3.92 36.98
N ALA A 783 -7.77 4.68 36.48
CA ALA A 783 -8.33 5.82 37.21
C ALA A 783 -9.02 5.39 38.52
N MET A 784 -9.80 4.31 38.49
CA MET A 784 -10.50 3.79 39.67
C MET A 784 -9.54 3.24 40.75
N VAL A 785 -8.32 2.82 40.39
CA VAL A 785 -7.35 2.19 41.31
C VAL A 785 -6.19 3.13 41.71
N LYS A 786 -5.77 4.06 40.84
CA LYS A 786 -4.58 4.90 41.04
C LYS A 786 -4.86 6.39 41.16
N SER A 787 -6.07 6.88 40.87
CA SER A 787 -6.39 8.29 41.03
C SER A 787 -6.97 8.59 42.40
N GLY A 788 -6.16 9.12 43.32
CA GLY A 788 -6.59 9.41 44.70
C GLY A 788 -7.85 10.27 44.77
N GLU A 789 -7.97 11.28 43.90
CA GLU A 789 -9.16 12.15 43.84
C GLU A 789 -10.42 11.43 43.33
N VAL A 790 -10.30 10.43 42.44
CA VAL A 790 -11.44 9.60 42.00
C VAL A 790 -11.86 8.67 43.14
N ILE A 791 -10.91 7.99 43.77
CA ILE A 791 -11.16 7.09 44.91
C ILE A 791 -11.86 7.85 46.06
N GLN A 792 -11.34 9.03 46.42
CA GLN A 792 -11.91 9.88 47.47
C GLN A 792 -13.21 10.60 47.06
N SER A 793 -13.52 10.69 45.76
CA SER A 793 -14.79 11.26 45.30
C SER A 793 -15.97 10.36 45.62
N GLY A 794 -15.75 9.03 45.66
CA GLY A 794 -16.79 8.01 45.79
C GLY A 794 -17.56 7.72 44.49
N LEU A 795 -17.13 8.28 43.35
CA LEU A 795 -17.71 8.00 42.04
C LEU A 795 -17.49 6.53 41.64
N LYS A 796 -18.50 5.94 41.00
CA LYS A 796 -18.44 4.61 40.38
C LYS A 796 -18.02 4.74 38.91
N GLY A 797 -17.52 3.65 38.31
CA GLY A 797 -17.11 3.62 36.90
C GLY A 797 -18.19 4.10 35.90
N GLU A 798 -19.48 3.91 36.22
CA GLU A 798 -20.63 4.44 35.44
C GLU A 798 -20.65 5.98 35.30
N ARG A 799 -19.87 6.70 36.12
CA ARG A 799 -19.71 8.17 36.13
C ARG A 799 -18.37 8.61 35.50
N LEU A 800 -17.63 7.68 34.89
CA LEU A 800 -16.36 7.93 34.20
C LEU A 800 -16.51 7.55 32.72
N LEU A 801 -16.11 8.44 31.81
CA LEU A 801 -16.13 8.19 30.37
C LEU A 801 -14.73 8.25 29.79
N GLN A 802 -14.34 7.21 29.05
CA GLN A 802 -13.03 7.17 28.40
C GLN A 802 -12.97 8.07 27.17
N VAL A 803 -11.90 8.85 27.02
CA VAL A 803 -11.69 9.75 25.86
C VAL A 803 -11.79 8.99 24.53
N GLY A 804 -11.30 7.75 24.45
CA GLY A 804 -11.43 6.90 23.25
C GLY A 804 -12.87 6.55 22.86
N GLN A 805 -13.76 6.42 23.85
CA GLN A 805 -15.19 6.19 23.62
C GLN A 805 -15.87 7.44 23.07
N ILE A 806 -15.53 8.62 23.61
CA ILE A 806 -16.03 9.91 23.09
C ILE A 806 -15.55 10.11 21.65
N LEU A 807 -14.30 9.78 21.33
CA LEU A 807 -13.75 9.88 19.99
C LEU A 807 -14.46 8.97 18.98
N ASP A 808 -14.73 7.70 19.34
CA ASP A 808 -15.51 6.77 18.51
C ASP A 808 -16.92 7.30 18.23
N TRP A 809 -17.59 7.85 19.25
CA TRP A 809 -18.93 8.45 19.11
C TRP A 809 -18.98 9.73 18.26
N LEU A 810 -17.88 10.49 18.23
CA LEU A 810 -17.74 11.70 17.41
C LEU A 810 -17.36 11.41 15.95
N ASP A 811 -16.92 10.19 15.61
CA ASP A 811 -16.75 9.80 14.20
C ASP A 811 -18.13 9.53 13.58
N ASP A 812 -18.48 10.31 12.55
CA ASP A 812 -19.70 10.12 11.75
C ASP A 812 -19.81 8.68 11.22
N LYS A 813 -18.69 8.01 10.94
CA LYS A 813 -18.61 6.64 10.43
C LYS A 813 -18.83 5.54 11.47
N SER A 814 -18.71 5.83 12.78
CA SER A 814 -18.90 4.77 13.79
C SER A 814 -20.36 4.34 13.84
N GLU A 815 -20.60 3.03 13.74
CA GLU A 815 -21.92 2.41 13.94
C GLU A 815 -22.35 2.43 15.41
N ARG A 816 -21.40 2.61 16.34
CA ARG A 816 -21.67 2.78 17.77
C ARG A 816 -21.99 4.24 18.02
N LYS A 817 -23.22 4.54 18.44
CA LYS A 817 -23.65 5.88 18.83
C LYS A 817 -24.02 5.93 20.32
N PRO A 818 -23.82 7.07 20.99
CA PRO A 818 -24.16 7.26 22.40
C PRO A 818 -25.68 7.18 22.64
N GLU A 819 -26.08 6.45 23.69
CA GLU A 819 -27.42 6.57 24.26
C GLU A 819 -27.66 8.01 24.74
N GLY A 820 -28.86 8.56 24.49
CA GLY A 820 -29.15 9.99 24.73
C GLY A 820 -28.67 10.96 23.62
N GLY A 821 -27.93 10.47 22.61
CA GLY A 821 -27.68 11.18 21.36
C GLY A 821 -26.44 12.08 21.32
N VAL A 822 -25.78 12.11 20.15
CA VAL A 822 -24.50 12.79 19.91
C VAL A 822 -24.58 14.30 20.15
N GLU A 823 -25.73 14.95 19.91
CA GLU A 823 -25.83 16.41 20.06
C GLU A 823 -25.83 16.87 21.53
N LYS A 824 -26.38 16.09 22.47
CA LYS A 824 -26.23 16.38 23.91
C LYS A 824 -24.77 16.24 24.33
N LEU A 825 -24.10 15.17 23.88
CA LEU A 825 -22.67 14.94 24.10
C LEU A 825 -21.83 16.12 23.57
N LYS A 826 -22.01 16.52 22.30
CA LYS A 826 -21.33 17.67 21.68
C LYS A 826 -21.54 18.97 22.45
N THR A 827 -22.74 19.21 22.96
CA THR A 827 -23.07 20.40 23.75
C THR A 827 -22.28 20.39 25.07
N TRP A 828 -22.36 19.31 25.85
CA TRP A 828 -21.61 19.17 27.10
C TRP A 828 -20.10 19.31 26.91
N ILE A 829 -19.49 18.54 25.99
CA ILE A 829 -18.03 18.57 25.82
C ILE A 829 -17.51 19.93 25.35
N SER A 830 -18.31 20.71 24.63
CA SER A 830 -17.88 21.99 24.06
C SER A 830 -18.18 23.23 24.91
N GLU A 831 -19.22 23.17 25.76
CA GLU A 831 -19.70 24.30 26.56
C GLU A 831 -19.86 24.01 28.07
N GLY A 832 -20.31 22.82 28.46
CA GLY A 832 -20.62 22.48 29.86
C GLY A 832 -19.40 22.25 30.75
N PHE A 833 -19.59 21.96 32.03
CA PHE A 833 -18.46 21.70 32.94
C PHE A 833 -17.80 20.35 32.64
N VAL A 834 -16.50 20.36 32.27
CA VAL A 834 -15.76 19.17 31.88
C VAL A 834 -14.49 19.05 32.71
N VAL A 835 -14.43 18.01 33.54
CA VAL A 835 -13.23 17.59 34.27
C VAL A 835 -12.64 16.37 33.55
N TYR A 836 -11.35 16.43 33.23
CA TYR A 836 -10.56 15.33 32.68
C TYR A 836 -9.46 14.94 33.66
N LYS A 837 -9.39 13.65 34.01
CA LYS A 837 -8.29 13.06 34.79
C LYS A 837 -7.50 12.08 33.91
N GLY A 838 -6.24 12.40 33.66
CA GLY A 838 -5.29 11.47 33.04
C GLY A 838 -4.48 10.72 34.09
N ILE A 839 -4.35 9.40 33.91
CA ILE A 839 -3.40 8.51 34.61
C ILE A 839 -2.34 7.97 33.63
N GLY A 840 -2.61 8.05 32.33
CA GLY A 840 -1.67 7.83 31.25
C GLY A 840 -1.75 6.40 30.71
N VAL A 841 -2.34 6.25 29.53
CA VAL A 841 -2.37 4.98 28.75
C VAL A 841 -0.99 4.60 28.21
N SER A 842 -0.62 3.31 28.26
CA SER A 842 0.72 2.78 27.90
C SER A 842 1.05 2.96 26.41
N VAL A 843 0.14 2.52 25.54
CA VAL A 843 0.29 2.52 24.07
C VAL A 843 0.42 3.94 23.48
N THR A 844 0.09 5.00 24.22
CA THR A 844 0.38 6.38 23.78
C THR A 844 1.87 6.73 23.76
N ASP A 845 2.72 6.04 24.55
CA ASP A 845 4.18 6.14 24.44
C ASP A 845 4.69 5.48 23.14
N LEU A 846 4.11 4.34 22.74
CA LEU A 846 4.41 3.63 21.49
C LEU A 846 4.09 4.50 20.27
N ALA A 847 2.88 5.06 20.25
CA ALA A 847 2.37 5.89 19.15
C ALA A 847 3.22 7.15 18.95
N ALA A 848 3.49 7.89 20.03
CA ALA A 848 4.32 9.09 19.98
C ALA A 848 5.78 8.76 19.61
N GLY A 849 6.32 7.67 20.15
CA GLY A 849 7.66 7.19 19.84
C GLY A 849 7.87 6.87 18.36
N ASN A 850 6.98 6.07 17.78
CA ASN A 850 7.02 5.73 16.35
C ASN A 850 6.89 6.97 15.46
N ALA A 851 5.95 7.88 15.79
CA ALA A 851 5.78 9.13 15.06
C ALA A 851 7.02 10.05 15.13
N ILE A 852 7.73 10.08 16.26
CA ILE A 852 9.02 10.78 16.40
C ILE A 852 10.10 10.12 15.55
N LEU A 853 10.19 8.78 15.52
CA LEU A 853 11.16 8.06 14.69
C LEU A 853 10.96 8.30 13.19
N ASP A 854 9.71 8.28 12.71
CA ASP A 854 9.41 8.55 11.30
C ASP A 854 9.70 9.99 10.91
N LEU A 855 9.40 10.94 11.81
CA LEU A 855 9.78 12.34 11.62
C LEU A 855 11.31 12.53 11.60
N ALA A 856 12.03 11.86 12.51
CA ALA A 856 13.49 11.90 12.58
C ALA A 856 14.14 11.31 11.31
N ARG A 857 13.66 10.17 10.82
CA ARG A 857 14.08 9.59 9.52
C ARG A 857 13.83 10.56 8.36
N LYS A 858 12.62 11.15 8.29
CA LYS A 858 12.24 12.12 7.25
C LYS A 858 13.10 13.39 7.28
N ARG A 859 13.42 13.89 8.48
CA ARG A 859 14.23 15.12 8.68
C ARG A 859 15.74 14.85 8.81
N LYS A 860 16.18 13.58 8.75
CA LYS A 860 17.58 13.12 8.92
C LYS A 860 18.22 13.60 10.23
N VAL A 861 17.49 13.42 11.34
CA VAL A 861 17.91 13.76 12.71
C VAL A 861 18.15 12.47 13.50
N GLY A 862 19.11 12.49 14.44
CA GLY A 862 19.50 11.32 15.22
C GLY A 862 20.68 10.55 14.64
N THR A 863 21.19 9.61 15.44
CA THR A 863 22.23 8.66 15.00
C THR A 863 21.56 7.42 14.43
N VAL A 864 21.84 7.09 13.17
CA VAL A 864 21.42 5.82 12.56
C VAL A 864 22.55 4.80 12.75
N ILE A 865 22.26 3.71 13.46
CA ILE A 865 23.13 2.54 13.55
C ILE A 865 22.60 1.52 12.55
N SER A 866 23.33 1.33 11.45
CA SER A 866 22.97 0.34 10.44
C SER A 866 23.35 -1.07 10.87
N ASN A 867 22.49 -2.02 10.55
CA ASN A 867 22.67 -3.45 10.83
C ASN A 867 22.74 -3.79 12.33
N PHE A 868 21.93 -3.10 13.13
CA PHE A 868 21.62 -3.45 14.51
C PHE A 868 20.67 -4.65 14.58
#